data_AF-A0A6L6CZU9-F1
#
_entry.id   AF-A0A6L6CZU9-F1
#
_cell.length_a   1.000
_cell.length_b   1.000
_cell.length_c   1.000
_cell.angle_alpha   90.00
_cell.angle_beta   90.00
_cell.angle_gamma   90.00
#
_symmetry.space_group_name_H-M   'P 1'
#
loop_
_entity.id
_entity.type
_entity.pdbx_description
1 polymer ?
#
loop_
_entity_poly.entity_id
_entity_poly.type
_entity_poly.pdbx_seq_one_letter_code
_entity_poly.pdbx_strand_id
1 'polypeptide(L)'
;MFERFTDRARRVVVLAQEEARMLNHNYIGTEHILLGLIHEGEGVAAKALESMDISLEAVRAQVEEIIGQGQQAPSGHIPFTPRAKKVLELSLREALQLGHNYIGTEHILLGLIREGEGVAAQVLVKLGADLNRVRQQVIQLLSGYQGKEPQQQGAGPAEGTPSTSLVLDQFGRNLTQAARDGQLDPVIGRVKEIERVMQVLSRRTKNNPVLIGEPGVGKTAVVEGLAQNVVKGEVPETLKDKQIYSLDLGALVAGSRYRGDFEERLKKVLKEIKTRGDIIIFIDEMHTLVGAGAAEGAIDAASILKPMLARGELQTIGATTLDEYRKYIEKDAALERRFQPIQVNEPTIAQTIEILKGLRDRYENHHRVTITDAALVGAATMADRYISDRFLPDKAIDLIDEAGARLRIRRMTAPPDLREIDEKIAATRMEKESAIDGQDFERAASLRDDEKNLIAARATREKEWKDGDMDVVATVDEELIAEVLAASTGIPVFKLTEEESQRLLHMEGELHKRVIGQEQAIKALSQAIRRTRAGLKDPKRPGGSFIFAGPSGVGKTELSKTLAEFLFGDEDSLIQLDMSEYSEKHTVSRLFGSPPGFVGYEEGGQLTEKVRRKPFSVVLFDEVEKAHPDIFNSLLQILEDGRLTDAQGRVVDFKNTVIIMTTNLG
;
A
#
# COMPACT_ATOMS: atom_id res chain seq x y z
N MET A 1 3.77 7.13 -25.07
CA MET A 1 2.29 7.21 -25.05
C MET A 1 1.65 5.94 -25.63
N PHE A 2 2.06 5.47 -26.82
CA PHE A 2 1.45 4.31 -27.51
C PHE A 2 1.73 2.91 -26.91
N GLU A 3 2.66 2.78 -25.96
CA GLU A 3 2.94 1.48 -25.31
C GLU A 3 1.75 0.94 -24.51
N ARG A 4 0.93 1.83 -23.93
CA ARG A 4 -0.27 1.45 -23.16
C ARG A 4 -1.52 1.22 -24.03
N PHE A 5 -1.44 1.42 -25.34
CA PHE A 5 -2.58 1.21 -26.23
C PHE A 5 -2.72 -0.29 -26.53
N THR A 6 -3.95 -0.81 -26.53
CA THR A 6 -4.24 -2.15 -27.06
C THR A 6 -3.95 -2.19 -28.56
N ASP A 7 -3.79 -3.38 -29.13
CA ASP A 7 -3.53 -3.52 -30.57
C ASP A 7 -4.65 -2.90 -31.42
N ARG A 8 -5.91 -3.00 -30.96
CA ARG A 8 -7.05 -2.34 -31.59
C ARG A 8 -6.96 -0.82 -31.50
N ALA A 9 -6.59 -0.28 -30.34
CA ALA A 9 -6.40 1.15 -30.17
C ALA A 9 -5.24 1.71 -31.01
N ARG A 10 -4.15 0.94 -31.19
CA ARG A 10 -3.07 1.30 -32.13
C ARG A 10 -3.56 1.28 -33.57
N ARG A 11 -4.37 0.27 -33.93
CA ARG A 11 -4.98 0.16 -35.26
C ARG A 11 -5.88 1.35 -35.59
N VAL A 12 -6.69 1.82 -34.63
CA VAL A 12 -7.51 3.04 -34.78
C VAL A 12 -6.67 4.25 -35.18
N VAL A 13 -5.47 4.40 -34.60
CA VAL A 13 -4.58 5.52 -34.90
C VAL A 13 -4.01 5.42 -36.32
N VAL A 14 -3.67 4.20 -36.76
CA VAL A 14 -3.23 3.95 -38.14
C VAL A 14 -4.37 4.24 -39.13
N LEU A 15 -5.58 3.76 -38.83
CA LEU A 15 -6.77 4.00 -39.65
C LEU A 15 -7.12 5.50 -39.71
N ALA A 16 -6.96 6.24 -38.61
CA ALA A 16 -7.13 7.69 -38.61
C ALA A 16 -6.13 8.40 -39.55
N GLN A 17 -4.90 7.90 -39.64
CA GLN A 17 -3.90 8.40 -40.58
C GLN A 17 -4.25 8.06 -42.04
N GLU A 18 -4.81 6.89 -42.29
CA GLU A 18 -5.31 6.48 -43.62
C GLU A 18 -6.49 7.33 -44.06
N GLU A 19 -7.47 7.58 -43.19
CA GLU A 19 -8.62 8.44 -43.48
C GLU A 19 -8.17 9.90 -43.73
N ALA A 20 -7.19 10.41 -43.00
CA ALA A 20 -6.60 11.72 -43.27
C ALA A 20 -5.95 11.79 -44.67
N ARG A 21 -5.29 10.72 -45.11
CA ARG A 21 -4.75 10.64 -46.48
C ARG A 21 -5.85 10.57 -47.53
N MET A 22 -6.89 9.76 -47.30
CA MET A 22 -8.00 9.63 -48.24
C MET A 22 -8.75 10.96 -48.43
N LEU A 23 -8.91 11.74 -47.36
CA LEU A 23 -9.53 13.06 -47.40
C LEU A 23 -8.56 14.18 -47.83
N ASN A 24 -7.31 13.85 -48.18
CA ASN A 24 -6.23 14.79 -48.51
C ASN A 24 -5.95 15.84 -47.40
N HIS A 25 -6.17 15.50 -46.14
CA HIS A 25 -5.88 16.36 -44.99
C HIS A 25 -4.42 16.20 -44.54
N ASN A 26 -3.72 17.31 -44.41
CA ASN A 26 -2.31 17.35 -43.98
C ASN A 26 -2.12 17.32 -42.44
N TYR A 27 -3.16 16.97 -41.69
CA TYR A 27 -3.14 16.79 -40.24
C TYR A 27 -4.09 15.66 -39.83
N ILE A 28 -3.87 15.09 -38.63
CA ILE A 28 -4.80 14.15 -37.98
C ILE A 28 -5.58 14.90 -36.90
N GLY A 29 -6.85 15.17 -37.17
CA GLY A 29 -7.80 15.84 -36.29
C GLY A 29 -8.69 14.86 -35.50
N THR A 30 -9.65 15.39 -34.74
CA THR A 30 -10.54 14.56 -33.92
C THR A 30 -11.50 13.74 -34.80
N GLU A 31 -11.93 14.31 -35.92
CA GLU A 31 -12.74 13.68 -36.96
C GLU A 31 -12.07 12.44 -37.56
N HIS A 32 -10.75 12.47 -37.74
CA HIS A 32 -9.99 11.36 -38.27
C HIS A 32 -9.89 10.22 -37.25
N ILE A 33 -9.74 10.56 -35.97
CA ILE A 33 -9.78 9.57 -34.88
C ILE A 33 -11.16 8.93 -34.79
N LEU A 34 -12.24 9.72 -34.96
CA LEU A 34 -13.61 9.19 -35.00
C LEU A 34 -13.81 8.23 -36.17
N LEU A 35 -13.36 8.60 -37.39
CA LEU A 35 -13.40 7.72 -38.55
C LEU A 35 -12.59 6.43 -38.30
N GLY A 36 -11.39 6.54 -37.73
CA GLY A 36 -10.56 5.38 -37.39
C GLY A 36 -11.20 4.45 -36.37
N LEU A 37 -11.98 4.98 -35.40
CA LEU A 37 -12.72 4.18 -34.42
C LEU A 37 -13.84 3.36 -35.06
N ILE A 38 -14.58 3.95 -36.00
CA ILE A 38 -15.68 3.27 -36.68
C ILE A 38 -15.12 2.28 -37.71
N HIS A 39 -14.05 2.66 -38.42
CA HIS A 39 -13.38 1.83 -39.42
C HIS A 39 -12.79 0.55 -38.80
N GLU A 40 -12.36 0.59 -37.54
CA GLU A 40 -11.86 -0.61 -36.85
C GLU A 40 -12.95 -1.69 -36.68
N GLY A 41 -14.22 -1.30 -36.58
CA GLY A 41 -15.42 -2.15 -36.73
C GLY A 41 -15.72 -3.11 -35.59
N GLU A 42 -14.72 -3.73 -34.97
CA GLU A 42 -14.92 -4.80 -33.97
C GLU A 42 -14.88 -4.31 -32.50
N GLY A 43 -14.31 -3.13 -32.29
CA GLY A 43 -14.09 -2.50 -31.00
C GLY A 43 -15.37 -2.02 -30.34
N VAL A 44 -15.27 -1.79 -29.03
CA VAL A 44 -16.41 -1.32 -28.21
C VAL A 44 -16.89 0.04 -28.69
N ALA A 45 -15.98 0.91 -29.14
CA ALA A 45 -16.33 2.21 -29.72
C ALA A 45 -17.13 2.09 -31.03
N ALA A 46 -16.71 1.21 -31.94
CA ALA A 46 -17.42 0.96 -33.20
C ALA A 46 -18.84 0.45 -32.93
N LYS A 47 -18.97 -0.56 -32.06
CA LYS A 47 -20.26 -1.14 -31.67
C LYS A 47 -21.19 -0.15 -30.96
N ALA A 48 -20.63 0.73 -30.14
CA ALA A 48 -21.39 1.78 -29.48
C ALA A 48 -22.02 2.74 -30.49
N LEU A 49 -21.24 3.17 -31.49
CA LEU A 49 -21.68 4.07 -32.56
C LEU A 49 -22.66 3.37 -33.52
N GLU A 50 -22.39 2.11 -33.87
CA GLU A 50 -23.28 1.28 -34.70
C GLU A 50 -24.65 1.08 -34.04
N SER A 51 -24.70 0.85 -32.73
CA SER A 51 -25.96 0.74 -31.98
C SER A 51 -26.80 2.03 -31.94
N MET A 52 -26.23 3.14 -32.43
CA MET A 52 -26.88 4.44 -32.57
C MET A 52 -27.12 4.80 -34.04
N ASP A 53 -27.06 3.82 -34.95
CA ASP A 53 -27.22 3.97 -36.40
C ASP A 53 -26.19 4.93 -37.05
N ILE A 54 -25.02 5.10 -36.44
CA ILE A 54 -23.92 5.91 -36.97
C ILE A 54 -22.97 5.02 -37.77
N SER A 55 -23.07 5.09 -39.10
CA SER A 55 -22.20 4.35 -40.01
C SER A 55 -20.94 5.12 -40.41
N LEU A 56 -19.93 4.40 -40.89
CA LEU A 56 -18.67 4.98 -41.38
C LEU A 56 -18.93 5.94 -42.55
N GLU A 57 -19.81 5.57 -43.48
CA GLU A 57 -20.17 6.39 -44.65
C GLU A 57 -20.85 7.69 -44.24
N ALA A 58 -21.76 7.63 -43.26
CA ALA A 58 -22.45 8.81 -42.75
C ALA A 58 -21.48 9.79 -42.08
N VAL A 59 -20.55 9.29 -41.26
CA VAL A 59 -19.52 10.11 -40.63
C VAL A 59 -18.58 10.70 -41.68
N ARG A 60 -18.15 9.92 -42.68
CA ARG A 60 -17.25 10.42 -43.75
C ARG A 60 -17.91 11.54 -44.56
N ALA A 61 -19.16 11.35 -44.98
CA ALA A 61 -19.91 12.39 -45.70
C ALA A 61 -20.05 13.67 -44.86
N GLN A 62 -20.30 13.53 -43.55
CA GLN A 62 -20.45 14.68 -42.67
C GLN A 62 -19.13 15.41 -42.42
N VAL A 63 -18.00 14.69 -42.35
CA VAL A 63 -16.65 15.27 -42.25
C VAL A 63 -16.30 16.02 -43.53
N GLU A 64 -16.58 15.46 -44.71
CA GLU A 64 -16.39 16.12 -46.00
C GLU A 64 -17.26 17.39 -46.13
N GLU A 65 -18.48 17.38 -45.61
CA GLU A 65 -19.35 18.57 -45.61
C GLU A 65 -18.80 19.70 -44.72
N ILE A 66 -18.22 19.36 -43.56
CA ILE A 66 -17.74 20.36 -42.58
C ILE A 66 -16.35 20.90 -42.95
N ILE A 67 -15.43 20.03 -43.36
CA ILE A 67 -14.02 20.39 -43.60
C ILE A 67 -13.70 20.51 -45.10
N GLY A 68 -14.41 19.79 -45.97
CA GLY A 68 -14.07 19.63 -47.38
C GLY A 68 -13.08 18.48 -47.62
N GLN A 69 -12.70 18.27 -48.89
CA GLN A 69 -11.55 17.45 -49.26
C GLN A 69 -10.35 18.35 -49.55
N GLY A 70 -9.15 17.95 -49.12
CA GLY A 70 -7.92 18.67 -49.42
C GLY A 70 -7.50 18.60 -50.90
N GLN A 71 -6.67 19.55 -51.32
CA GLN A 71 -6.28 19.70 -52.74
C GLN A 71 -5.25 18.67 -53.20
N GLN A 72 -4.40 18.15 -52.31
CA GLN A 72 -3.36 17.18 -52.61
C GLN A 72 -3.13 16.23 -51.45
N ALA A 73 -2.88 14.96 -51.76
CA ALA A 73 -2.53 13.96 -50.76
C ALA A 73 -1.21 14.34 -50.06
N PRO A 74 -1.16 14.33 -48.71
CA PRO A 74 0.07 14.65 -47.99
C PRO A 74 1.17 13.64 -48.28
N SER A 75 2.37 14.11 -48.61
CA SER A 75 3.58 13.26 -48.68
C SER A 75 4.33 13.30 -47.34
N GLY A 76 4.70 12.12 -46.80
CA GLY A 76 5.43 12.00 -45.55
C GLY A 76 4.58 11.88 -44.28
N HIS A 77 5.11 12.38 -43.16
CA HIS A 77 4.52 12.24 -41.82
C HIS A 77 3.41 13.29 -41.60
N ILE A 78 2.22 12.83 -41.21
CA ILE A 78 1.05 13.67 -40.93
C ILE A 78 0.94 13.91 -39.42
N PRO A 79 1.09 15.15 -38.91
CA PRO A 79 1.05 15.43 -37.49
C PRO A 79 -0.37 15.44 -36.91
N PHE A 80 -0.52 15.09 -35.63
CA PHE A 80 -1.76 15.30 -34.88
C PHE A 80 -1.97 16.78 -34.54
N THR A 81 -3.22 17.24 -34.62
CA THR A 81 -3.60 18.57 -34.11
C THR A 81 -3.53 18.61 -32.57
N PRO A 82 -3.42 19.81 -31.96
CA PRO A 82 -3.45 19.94 -30.50
C PRO A 82 -4.69 19.30 -29.85
N ARG A 83 -5.87 19.44 -30.48
CA ARG A 83 -7.12 18.82 -30.01
C ARG A 83 -7.08 17.29 -30.13
N ALA A 84 -6.55 16.74 -31.23
CA ALA A 84 -6.37 15.30 -31.37
C ALA A 84 -5.39 14.71 -30.33
N LYS A 85 -4.29 15.41 -30.04
CA LYS A 85 -3.39 15.04 -28.93
C LYS A 85 -4.13 15.08 -27.59
N LYS A 86 -4.98 16.10 -27.39
CA LYS A 86 -5.78 16.23 -26.16
C LYS A 86 -6.74 15.06 -25.96
N VAL A 87 -7.37 14.59 -27.03
CA VAL A 87 -8.24 13.40 -27.01
C VAL A 87 -7.48 12.17 -26.52
N LEU A 88 -6.25 11.95 -26.99
CA LEU A 88 -5.41 10.82 -26.57
C LEU A 88 -4.94 10.95 -25.11
N GLU A 89 -4.75 12.17 -24.60
CA GLU A 89 -4.48 12.39 -23.17
C GLU A 89 -5.73 12.13 -22.32
N LEU A 90 -6.90 12.54 -22.80
CA LEU A 90 -8.17 12.33 -22.10
C LEU A 90 -8.56 10.85 -22.09
N SER A 91 -8.27 10.09 -23.15
CA SER A 91 -8.50 8.64 -23.18
C SER A 91 -7.68 7.91 -22.12
N LEU A 92 -6.45 8.33 -21.86
CA LEU A 92 -5.65 7.81 -20.74
C LEU A 92 -6.31 8.09 -19.39
N ARG A 93 -6.88 9.29 -19.19
CA ARG A 93 -7.58 9.62 -17.95
C ARG A 93 -8.85 8.80 -17.77
N GLU A 94 -9.62 8.58 -18.85
CA GLU A 94 -10.82 7.73 -18.82
C GLU A 94 -10.46 6.28 -18.48
N ALA A 95 -9.39 5.74 -19.07
CA ALA A 95 -8.88 4.40 -18.75
C ALA A 95 -8.54 4.26 -17.25
N LEU A 96 -7.79 5.23 -16.70
CA LEU A 96 -7.43 5.23 -15.28
C LEU A 96 -8.64 5.38 -14.36
N GLN A 97 -9.62 6.21 -14.72
CA GLN A 97 -10.86 6.36 -13.95
C GLN A 97 -11.71 5.08 -13.93
N LEU A 98 -11.62 4.27 -14.98
CA LEU A 98 -12.27 2.96 -15.08
C LEU A 98 -11.41 1.83 -14.47
N GLY A 99 -10.23 2.14 -13.92
CA GLY A 99 -9.32 1.14 -13.34
C GLY A 99 -8.59 0.29 -14.39
N HIS A 100 -8.61 0.69 -15.66
CA HIS A 100 -7.93 -0.03 -16.75
C HIS A 100 -6.49 0.46 -16.90
N ASN A 101 -5.54 -0.48 -16.88
CA ASN A 101 -4.11 -0.19 -17.07
C ASN A 101 -3.69 -0.08 -18.56
N TYR A 102 -4.66 -0.16 -19.47
CA TYR A 102 -4.49 -0.06 -20.92
C TYR A 102 -5.48 0.94 -21.53
N ILE A 103 -5.20 1.43 -22.74
CA ILE A 103 -6.07 2.31 -23.52
C ILE A 103 -6.67 1.49 -24.66
N GLY A 104 -7.97 1.19 -24.58
CA GLY A 104 -8.75 0.55 -25.63
C GLY A 104 -9.55 1.55 -26.47
N THR A 105 -10.30 1.02 -27.43
CA THR A 105 -11.13 1.81 -28.37
C THR A 105 -12.18 2.66 -27.65
N GLU A 106 -12.80 2.09 -26.62
CA GLU A 106 -13.76 2.69 -25.70
C GLU A 106 -13.21 3.96 -25.04
N HIS A 107 -11.95 3.93 -24.59
CA HIS A 107 -11.34 5.06 -23.89
C HIS A 107 -11.05 6.19 -24.87
N ILE A 108 -10.68 5.88 -26.11
CA ILE A 108 -10.47 6.88 -27.16
C ILE A 108 -11.80 7.57 -27.49
N LEU A 109 -12.90 6.82 -27.62
CA LEU A 109 -14.24 7.41 -27.85
C LEU A 109 -14.70 8.26 -26.66
N LEU A 110 -14.49 7.80 -25.43
CA LEU A 110 -14.78 8.60 -24.23
C LEU A 110 -13.93 9.88 -24.16
N GLY A 111 -12.66 9.80 -24.59
CA GLY A 111 -11.78 10.95 -24.73
C GLY A 111 -12.26 11.97 -25.76
N LEU A 112 -12.79 11.51 -26.90
CA LEU A 112 -13.42 12.38 -27.92
C LEU A 112 -14.64 13.10 -27.36
N ILE A 113 -15.53 12.37 -26.69
CA ILE A 113 -16.74 12.91 -26.08
C ILE A 113 -16.41 13.97 -25.02
N ARG A 114 -15.38 13.70 -24.20
CA ARG A 114 -14.96 14.61 -23.13
C ARG A 114 -14.27 15.87 -23.64
N GLU A 115 -13.60 15.79 -24.79
CA GLU A 115 -13.06 16.98 -25.46
C GLU A 115 -14.19 17.88 -25.99
N GLY A 116 -15.24 17.28 -26.56
CA GLY A 116 -16.57 17.87 -26.74
C GLY A 116 -16.71 19.04 -27.72
N GLU A 117 -15.60 19.68 -28.10
CA GLU A 117 -15.58 20.91 -28.92
C GLU A 117 -14.98 20.70 -30.31
N GLY A 118 -14.28 19.59 -30.56
CA GLY A 118 -13.66 19.26 -31.82
C GLY A 118 -14.65 18.83 -32.91
N VAL A 119 -14.16 18.69 -34.14
CA VAL A 119 -15.00 18.34 -35.30
C VAL A 119 -15.71 17.00 -35.12
N ALA A 120 -15.07 16.00 -34.49
CA ALA A 120 -15.74 14.74 -34.16
C ALA A 120 -17.03 14.92 -33.33
N ALA A 121 -17.02 15.83 -32.35
CA ALA A 121 -18.20 16.10 -31.53
C ALA A 121 -19.30 16.77 -32.36
N GLN A 122 -18.94 17.71 -33.24
CA GLN A 122 -19.88 18.36 -34.15
C GLN A 122 -20.51 17.36 -35.14
N VAL A 123 -19.71 16.44 -35.67
CA VAL A 123 -20.18 15.37 -36.58
C VAL A 123 -21.17 14.45 -35.87
N LEU A 124 -20.84 13.98 -34.65
CA LEU A 124 -21.75 13.14 -33.87
C LEU A 124 -23.07 13.86 -33.57
N VAL A 125 -23.03 15.13 -33.18
CA VAL A 125 -24.23 15.93 -32.91
C VAL A 125 -25.08 16.14 -34.17
N LYS A 126 -24.46 16.42 -35.33
CA LYS A 126 -25.18 16.55 -36.61
C LYS A 126 -25.85 15.24 -37.04
N LEU A 127 -25.23 14.09 -36.74
CA LEU A 127 -25.79 12.76 -36.99
C LEU A 127 -26.83 12.34 -35.92
N GLY A 128 -27.21 13.25 -35.02
CA GLY A 128 -28.27 13.02 -34.03
C GLY A 128 -27.81 12.30 -32.76
N ALA A 129 -26.50 12.10 -32.56
CA ALA A 129 -25.99 11.57 -31.31
C ALA A 129 -25.89 12.64 -30.22
N ASP A 130 -26.56 12.38 -29.10
CA ASP A 130 -26.29 13.06 -27.84
C ASP A 130 -25.01 12.50 -27.21
N LEU A 131 -24.01 13.35 -27.00
CA LEU A 131 -22.69 12.96 -26.49
C LEU A 131 -22.76 12.27 -25.11
N ASN A 132 -23.69 12.66 -24.23
CA ASN A 132 -23.89 12.00 -22.95
C ASN A 132 -24.48 10.60 -23.13
N ARG A 133 -25.40 10.44 -24.09
CA ARG A 133 -25.97 9.13 -24.43
C ARG A 133 -24.92 8.20 -25.04
N VAL A 134 -24.03 8.70 -25.90
CA VAL A 134 -22.91 7.91 -26.44
C VAL A 134 -22.01 7.43 -25.29
N ARG A 135 -21.68 8.32 -24.35
CA ARG A 135 -20.88 7.96 -23.16
C ARG A 135 -21.56 6.86 -22.33
N GLN A 136 -22.86 6.99 -22.06
CA GLN A 136 -23.61 5.97 -21.32
C GLN A 136 -23.62 4.62 -22.05
N GLN A 137 -23.78 4.63 -23.37
CA GLN A 137 -23.78 3.41 -24.18
C GLN A 137 -22.41 2.70 -24.15
N VAL A 138 -21.31 3.45 -24.25
CA VAL A 138 -19.96 2.88 -24.13
C VAL A 138 -19.75 2.26 -22.75
N ILE A 139 -20.16 2.94 -21.67
CA ILE A 139 -20.06 2.40 -20.29
C ILE A 139 -20.92 1.14 -20.13
N GLN A 140 -22.12 1.12 -20.70
CA GLN A 140 -23.00 -0.04 -20.65
C GLN A 140 -22.42 -1.24 -21.41
N LEU A 141 -21.84 -1.02 -22.58
CA LEU A 141 -21.18 -2.06 -23.35
C LEU A 141 -19.93 -2.57 -22.64
N LEU A 142 -19.16 -1.70 -21.99
CA LEU A 142 -17.99 -2.09 -21.19
C LEU A 142 -18.34 -3.03 -20.04
N SER A 143 -19.42 -2.75 -19.32
CA SER A 143 -19.92 -3.63 -18.25
C SER A 143 -20.38 -5.00 -18.76
N GLY A 144 -20.70 -5.13 -20.06
CA GLY A 144 -21.07 -6.39 -20.71
C GLY A 144 -19.94 -7.10 -21.47
N TYR A 145 -18.80 -6.44 -21.72
CA TYR A 145 -17.74 -6.91 -22.63
C TYR A 145 -16.43 -7.36 -21.94
N GLN A 146 -16.43 -7.64 -20.63
CA GLN A 146 -15.32 -8.38 -20.02
C GLN A 146 -15.27 -9.81 -20.58
N GLY A 147 -14.63 -9.98 -21.74
CA GLY A 147 -14.35 -11.29 -22.33
C GLY A 147 -14.27 -11.28 -23.85
N LYS A 148 -13.06 -11.14 -24.39
CA LYS A 148 -12.45 -11.93 -25.49
C LYS A 148 -11.29 -11.17 -26.12
N GLU A 149 -10.07 -11.43 -25.65
CA GLU A 149 -8.91 -11.42 -26.54
C GLU A 149 -8.75 -12.83 -27.13
N PRO A 150 -8.28 -12.98 -28.38
CA PRO A 150 -8.21 -14.27 -29.05
C PRO A 150 -6.95 -15.01 -28.62
N GLN A 151 -7.10 -15.97 -27.71
CA GLN A 151 -6.08 -17.00 -27.51
C GLN A 151 -6.12 -17.96 -28.70
N GLN A 152 -4.95 -18.17 -29.30
CA GLN A 152 -4.71 -19.02 -30.46
C GLN A 152 -5.39 -20.40 -30.33
N GLN A 153 -6.08 -20.78 -31.40
CA GLN A 153 -6.64 -22.11 -31.59
C GLN A 153 -5.52 -23.16 -31.64
N GLY A 154 -5.54 -24.07 -30.66
CA GLY A 154 -4.71 -25.27 -30.63
C GLY A 154 -5.41 -26.41 -29.87
N ALA A 155 -6.11 -27.25 -30.64
CA ALA A 155 -6.43 -28.67 -30.40
C ALA A 155 -7.20 -29.13 -29.14
N GLY A 156 -8.44 -29.63 -29.38
CA GLY A 156 -9.00 -30.81 -28.71
C GLY A 156 -9.85 -30.58 -27.45
N PRO A 157 -11.08 -31.12 -27.36
CA PRO A 157 -11.91 -31.00 -26.16
C PRO A 157 -11.42 -31.98 -25.09
N ALA A 158 -10.87 -31.47 -23.99
CA ALA A 158 -10.74 -32.22 -22.75
C ALA A 158 -11.99 -32.02 -21.91
N GLU A 159 -12.74 -33.10 -21.70
CA GLU A 159 -13.84 -33.19 -20.72
C GLU A 159 -13.31 -32.85 -19.31
N GLY A 160 -13.96 -31.92 -18.59
CA GLY A 160 -13.81 -31.86 -17.13
C GLY A 160 -13.89 -30.52 -16.40
N THR A 161 -14.06 -29.34 -17.02
CA THR A 161 -14.15 -28.08 -16.23
C THR A 161 -15.58 -27.73 -15.82
N PRO A 162 -15.90 -27.63 -14.51
CA PRO A 162 -17.19 -27.14 -14.05
C PRO A 162 -17.33 -25.64 -14.33
N SER A 163 -18.55 -25.23 -14.62
CA SER A 163 -19.00 -23.85 -14.87
C SER A 163 -18.38 -22.82 -13.92
N THR A 164 -17.64 -21.86 -14.48
CA THR A 164 -17.24 -20.61 -13.82
C THR A 164 -18.47 -19.86 -13.32
N SER A 165 -18.43 -19.41 -12.08
CA SER A 165 -19.56 -18.84 -11.34
C SER A 165 -19.61 -17.33 -11.55
N LEU A 166 -20.55 -16.87 -12.39
CA LEU A 166 -20.64 -15.45 -12.78
C LEU A 166 -20.93 -14.50 -11.60
N VAL A 167 -21.52 -14.96 -10.50
CA VAL A 167 -21.89 -14.11 -9.36
C VAL A 167 -20.84 -14.17 -8.26
N LEU A 168 -20.27 -15.33 -7.95
CA LEU A 168 -19.19 -15.43 -6.96
C LEU A 168 -17.92 -14.73 -7.44
N ASP A 169 -17.59 -14.81 -8.73
CA ASP A 169 -16.41 -14.16 -9.31
C ASP A 169 -16.56 -12.62 -9.35
N GLN A 170 -17.78 -12.06 -9.23
CA GLN A 170 -18.01 -10.62 -9.11
C GLN A 170 -17.70 -10.06 -7.72
N PHE A 171 -17.92 -10.87 -6.67
CA PHE A 171 -17.87 -10.43 -5.27
C PHE A 171 -16.79 -11.15 -4.45
N GLY A 172 -16.03 -12.04 -5.07
CA GLY A 172 -14.99 -12.81 -4.43
C GLY A 172 -13.86 -13.14 -5.40
N ARG A 173 -12.69 -13.44 -4.84
CA ARG A 173 -11.49 -13.81 -5.57
C ARG A 173 -11.26 -15.31 -5.46
N ASN A 174 -11.22 -16.02 -6.59
CA ASN A 174 -10.86 -17.43 -6.60
C ASN A 174 -9.35 -17.60 -6.40
N LEU A 175 -8.94 -18.00 -5.20
CA LEU A 175 -7.53 -18.22 -4.85
C LEU A 175 -6.99 -19.47 -5.53
N THR A 176 -7.80 -20.52 -5.73
CA THR A 176 -7.39 -21.73 -6.45
C THR A 176 -7.09 -21.44 -7.91
N GLN A 177 -7.88 -20.58 -8.57
CA GLN A 177 -7.61 -20.16 -9.94
C GLN A 177 -6.37 -19.25 -10.01
N ALA A 178 -6.25 -18.28 -9.10
CA ALA A 178 -5.05 -17.45 -9.01
C ALA A 178 -3.77 -18.29 -8.79
N ALA A 179 -3.85 -19.40 -8.06
CA ALA A 179 -2.75 -20.34 -7.89
C ALA A 179 -2.40 -21.07 -9.20
N ARG A 180 -3.40 -21.50 -9.99
CA ARG A 180 -3.19 -22.11 -11.33
C ARG A 180 -2.52 -21.14 -12.29
N ASP A 181 -2.92 -19.87 -12.22
CA ASP A 181 -2.41 -18.81 -13.10
C ASP A 181 -1.03 -18.27 -12.65
N GLY A 182 -0.46 -18.80 -11.55
CA GLY A 182 0.83 -18.35 -11.03
C GLY A 182 0.81 -16.93 -10.45
N GLN A 183 -0.36 -16.42 -10.06
CA GLN A 183 -0.55 -15.07 -9.56
C GLN A 183 -0.38 -14.94 -8.03
N LEU A 184 -0.39 -16.04 -7.29
CA LEU A 184 -0.17 -16.02 -5.85
C LEU A 184 1.32 -15.96 -5.49
N ASP A 185 1.63 -15.34 -4.36
CA ASP A 185 2.98 -15.33 -3.81
C ASP A 185 3.42 -16.72 -3.34
N PRO A 186 4.71 -17.07 -3.45
CA PRO A 186 5.21 -18.31 -2.88
C PRO A 186 5.06 -18.29 -1.35
N VAL A 187 4.54 -19.38 -0.79
CA VAL A 187 4.31 -19.47 0.65
C VAL A 187 5.50 -20.15 1.33
N ILE A 188 6.22 -19.40 2.17
CA ILE A 188 7.40 -19.87 2.87
C ILE A 188 7.13 -20.00 4.38
N GLY A 189 7.55 -21.12 4.97
CA GLY A 189 7.58 -21.30 6.43
C GLY A 189 6.23 -21.60 7.12
N ARG A 190 5.14 -21.84 6.38
CA ARG A 190 3.78 -22.08 6.93
C ARG A 190 3.25 -23.52 6.80
N VAL A 191 4.16 -24.49 6.62
CA VAL A 191 3.79 -25.90 6.36
C VAL A 191 2.91 -26.49 7.46
N LYS A 192 3.27 -26.26 8.73
CA LYS A 192 2.54 -26.82 9.89
C LYS A 192 1.13 -26.25 10.02
N GLU A 193 0.97 -24.95 9.78
CA GLU A 193 -0.30 -24.27 9.80
C GLU A 193 -1.20 -24.75 8.66
N ILE A 194 -0.67 -24.90 7.45
CA ILE A 194 -1.40 -25.43 6.28
C ILE A 194 -1.84 -26.87 6.54
N GLU A 195 -0.95 -27.74 7.04
CA GLU A 195 -1.29 -29.11 7.44
C GLU A 195 -2.41 -29.12 8.49
N ARG A 196 -2.34 -28.24 9.48
CA ARG A 196 -3.38 -28.13 10.51
C ARG A 196 -4.72 -27.69 9.93
N VAL A 197 -4.71 -26.74 8.99
CA VAL A 197 -5.92 -26.31 8.25
C VAL A 197 -6.52 -27.50 7.49
N MET A 198 -5.72 -28.27 6.76
CA MET A 198 -6.17 -29.46 6.04
C MET A 198 -6.78 -30.52 6.98
N GLN A 199 -6.13 -30.77 8.11
CA GLN A 199 -6.63 -31.69 9.14
C GLN A 199 -8.01 -31.24 9.64
N VAL A 200 -8.17 -29.95 9.95
CA VAL A 200 -9.42 -29.41 10.45
C VAL A 200 -10.53 -29.49 9.40
N LEU A 201 -10.26 -29.06 8.17
CA LEU A 201 -11.24 -29.09 7.07
C LEU A 201 -11.74 -30.51 6.76
N SER A 202 -10.90 -31.53 7.01
CA SER A 202 -11.24 -32.93 6.77
C SER A 202 -12.02 -33.59 7.92
N ARG A 203 -12.30 -32.88 9.02
CA ARG A 203 -13.08 -33.40 10.14
C ARG A 203 -14.57 -33.46 9.80
N ARG A 204 -15.29 -34.37 10.46
CA ARG A 204 -16.76 -34.42 10.43
C ARG A 204 -17.43 -33.35 11.30
N THR A 205 -16.78 -32.96 12.40
CA THR A 205 -17.25 -31.95 13.35
C THR A 205 -16.11 -30.99 13.68
N LYS A 206 -16.43 -29.72 13.98
CA LYS A 206 -15.47 -28.63 14.11
C LYS A 206 -14.53 -28.54 12.89
N ASN A 207 -15.14 -28.50 11.71
CA ASN A 207 -14.46 -28.57 10.42
C ASN A 207 -14.19 -27.21 9.77
N ASN A 208 -14.45 -26.11 10.49
CA ASN A 208 -14.14 -24.77 10.05
C ASN A 208 -12.91 -24.26 10.83
N PRO A 209 -11.72 -24.16 10.21
CA PRO A 209 -10.56 -23.60 10.88
C PRO A 209 -10.68 -22.08 11.05
N VAL A 210 -10.15 -21.57 12.16
CA VAL A 210 -9.97 -20.13 12.38
C VAL A 210 -8.51 -19.86 12.69
N LEU A 211 -7.85 -19.14 11.79
CA LEU A 211 -6.49 -18.66 11.94
C LEU A 211 -6.48 -17.47 12.92
N ILE A 212 -5.85 -17.69 14.07
CA ILE A 212 -5.74 -16.69 15.14
C ILE A 212 -4.30 -16.20 15.19
N GLY A 213 -4.14 -14.90 15.01
CA GLY A 213 -2.85 -14.23 15.08
C GLY A 213 -3.02 -12.73 14.91
N GLU A 214 -1.96 -11.99 15.19
CA GLU A 214 -1.94 -10.54 15.00
C GLU A 214 -2.02 -10.17 13.51
N PRO A 215 -2.46 -8.95 13.16
CA PRO A 215 -2.39 -8.47 11.78
C PRO A 215 -0.96 -8.49 11.25
N GLY A 216 -0.80 -8.79 9.96
CA GLY A 216 0.52 -8.79 9.30
C GLY A 216 1.35 -10.07 9.47
N VAL A 217 0.98 -11.03 10.32
CA VAL A 217 1.76 -12.28 10.48
C VAL A 217 1.68 -13.24 9.29
N GLY A 218 0.85 -12.95 8.29
CA GLY A 218 0.66 -13.81 7.10
C GLY A 218 -0.42 -14.89 7.26
N LYS A 219 -1.56 -14.56 7.89
CA LYS A 219 -2.75 -15.44 7.96
C LYS A 219 -3.27 -15.78 6.55
N THR A 220 -3.37 -14.80 5.67
CA THR A 220 -3.77 -14.95 4.27
C THR A 220 -2.82 -15.87 3.48
N ALA A 221 -1.51 -15.78 3.75
CA ALA A 221 -0.50 -16.64 3.12
C ALA A 221 -0.73 -18.13 3.45
N VAL A 222 -1.24 -18.49 4.63
CA VAL A 222 -1.61 -19.88 4.95
C VAL A 222 -2.71 -20.39 4.00
N VAL A 223 -3.68 -19.53 3.67
CA VAL A 223 -4.81 -19.88 2.81
C VAL A 223 -4.40 -19.95 1.35
N GLU A 224 -3.56 -19.02 0.90
CA GLU A 224 -2.94 -19.06 -0.43
C GLU A 224 -2.08 -20.32 -0.61
N GLY A 225 -1.35 -20.73 0.44
CA GLY A 225 -0.56 -21.95 0.43
C GLY A 225 -1.43 -23.21 0.35
N LEU A 226 -2.57 -23.22 1.03
CA LEU A 226 -3.56 -24.26 0.85
C LEU A 226 -4.08 -24.30 -0.61
N ALA A 227 -4.36 -23.15 -1.22
CA ALA A 227 -4.81 -23.08 -2.61
C ALA A 227 -3.76 -23.63 -3.58
N GLN A 228 -2.47 -23.31 -3.36
CA GLN A 228 -1.37 -23.90 -4.12
C GLN A 228 -1.30 -25.43 -3.95
N ASN A 229 -1.45 -25.95 -2.73
CA ASN A 229 -1.43 -27.39 -2.48
C ASN A 229 -2.61 -28.11 -3.15
N VAL A 230 -3.80 -27.50 -3.16
CA VAL A 230 -4.98 -28.03 -3.87
C VAL A 230 -4.69 -28.16 -5.36
N VAL A 231 -4.07 -27.14 -5.98
CA VAL A 231 -3.70 -27.17 -7.41
C VAL A 231 -2.63 -28.20 -7.71
N LYS A 232 -1.64 -28.37 -6.82
CA LYS A 232 -0.57 -29.38 -6.96
C LYS A 232 -1.04 -30.81 -6.69
N GLY A 233 -2.25 -30.99 -6.12
CA GLY A 233 -2.74 -32.30 -5.68
C GLY A 233 -2.08 -32.80 -4.39
N GLU A 234 -1.43 -31.93 -3.63
CA GLU A 234 -0.78 -32.23 -2.33
C GLU A 234 -1.78 -32.12 -1.17
N VAL A 235 -3.03 -32.56 -1.40
CA VAL A 235 -4.12 -32.50 -0.42
C VAL A 235 -4.83 -33.84 -0.30
N PRO A 236 -5.47 -34.15 0.84
CA PRO A 236 -6.30 -35.34 0.98
C PRO A 236 -7.43 -35.40 -0.07
N GLU A 237 -7.88 -36.60 -0.42
CA GLU A 237 -8.99 -36.82 -1.38
C GLU A 237 -10.27 -36.06 -1.02
N THR A 238 -10.52 -35.76 0.26
CA THR A 238 -11.65 -34.95 0.71
C THR A 238 -11.58 -33.47 0.28
N LEU A 239 -10.38 -32.97 0.03
CA LEU A 239 -10.09 -31.59 -0.37
C LEU A 239 -9.66 -31.49 -1.85
N LYS A 240 -9.48 -32.63 -2.50
CA LYS A 240 -9.23 -32.70 -3.94
C LYS A 240 -10.42 -32.09 -4.69
N ASP A 241 -10.13 -31.35 -5.75
CA ASP A 241 -11.09 -30.63 -6.59
C ASP A 241 -11.90 -29.51 -5.90
N LYS A 242 -11.64 -29.23 -4.61
CA LYS A 242 -12.24 -28.08 -3.92
C LYS A 242 -11.70 -26.76 -4.49
N GLN A 243 -12.51 -25.72 -4.42
CA GLN A 243 -12.15 -24.35 -4.82
C GLN A 243 -12.15 -23.44 -3.60
N ILE A 244 -11.10 -22.65 -3.41
CA ILE A 244 -10.97 -21.70 -2.31
C ILE A 244 -11.28 -20.30 -2.83
N TYR A 245 -12.28 -19.66 -2.23
CA TYR A 245 -12.74 -18.33 -2.59
C TYR A 245 -12.59 -17.37 -1.41
N SER A 246 -11.90 -16.25 -1.62
CA SER A 246 -11.88 -15.13 -0.68
C SER A 246 -13.09 -14.24 -0.94
N LEU A 247 -13.91 -13.98 0.08
CA LEU A 247 -15.06 -13.09 -0.05
C LEU A 247 -14.67 -11.67 0.37
N ASP A 248 -14.87 -10.69 -0.52
CA ASP A 248 -14.70 -9.28 -0.19
C ASP A 248 -16.06 -8.69 0.22
N LEU A 249 -16.22 -8.46 1.52
CA LEU A 249 -17.43 -7.86 2.05
C LEU A 249 -17.57 -6.42 1.60
N GLY A 250 -16.48 -5.66 1.46
CA GLY A 250 -16.50 -4.28 0.99
C GLY A 250 -17.04 -4.17 -0.43
N ALA A 251 -16.64 -5.10 -1.32
CA ALA A 251 -17.16 -5.19 -2.68
C ALA A 251 -18.68 -5.45 -2.72
N LEU A 252 -19.22 -6.22 -1.77
CA LEU A 252 -20.67 -6.45 -1.66
C LEU A 252 -21.44 -5.18 -1.27
N VAL A 253 -20.83 -4.32 -0.45
CA VAL A 253 -21.39 -3.02 -0.05
C VAL A 253 -21.32 -2.01 -1.20
N ALA A 254 -20.23 -2.04 -1.96
CA ALA A 254 -20.00 -1.13 -3.07
C ALA A 254 -21.18 -1.16 -4.07
N GLY A 255 -21.74 0.02 -4.35
CA GLY A 255 -22.88 0.16 -5.26
C GLY A 255 -24.21 -0.39 -4.73
N SER A 256 -24.35 -0.68 -3.43
CA SER A 256 -25.65 -0.86 -2.77
C SER A 256 -26.12 0.48 -2.20
N ARG A 257 -27.35 0.90 -2.52
CA ARG A 257 -27.94 2.14 -1.96
C ARG A 257 -28.71 1.87 -0.68
N TYR A 258 -29.22 0.65 -0.54
CA TYR A 258 -30.01 0.21 0.60
C TYR A 258 -29.44 -1.07 1.20
N ARG A 259 -29.56 -1.19 2.53
CA ARG A 259 -29.17 -2.39 3.28
C ARG A 259 -29.78 -3.69 2.72
N GLY A 260 -31.02 -3.62 2.21
CA GLY A 260 -31.69 -4.77 1.59
C GLY A 260 -30.99 -5.31 0.34
N ASP A 261 -30.39 -4.44 -0.47
CA ASP A 261 -29.67 -4.82 -1.69
C ASP A 261 -28.43 -5.66 -1.35
N PHE A 262 -27.70 -5.26 -0.29
CA PHE A 262 -26.56 -6.01 0.23
C PHE A 262 -27.00 -7.40 0.71
N GLU A 263 -28.06 -7.49 1.52
CA GLU A 263 -28.56 -8.76 2.03
C GLU A 263 -29.03 -9.69 0.91
N GLU A 264 -29.65 -9.15 -0.14
CA GLU A 264 -30.07 -9.93 -1.31
C GLU A 264 -28.87 -10.46 -2.11
N ARG A 265 -27.84 -9.62 -2.33
CA ARG A 265 -26.59 -10.03 -2.99
C ARG A 265 -25.89 -11.13 -2.20
N LEU A 266 -25.75 -10.95 -0.88
CA LEU A 266 -25.13 -11.93 0.00
C LEU A 266 -25.93 -13.26 -0.01
N LYS A 267 -27.27 -13.20 0.02
CA LYS A 267 -28.10 -14.41 -0.10
C LYS A 267 -27.89 -15.14 -1.44
N LYS A 268 -27.72 -14.42 -2.56
CA LYS A 268 -27.44 -15.02 -3.88
C LYS A 268 -26.11 -15.75 -3.87
N VAL A 269 -25.05 -15.08 -3.39
CA VAL A 269 -23.70 -15.66 -3.25
C VAL A 269 -23.72 -16.91 -2.37
N LEU A 270 -24.34 -16.84 -1.20
CA LEU A 270 -24.41 -17.99 -0.27
C LEU A 270 -25.23 -19.16 -0.81
N LYS A 271 -26.32 -18.87 -1.54
CA LYS A 271 -27.13 -19.90 -2.19
C LYS A 271 -26.30 -20.64 -3.25
N GLU A 272 -25.51 -19.91 -4.03
CA GLU A 272 -24.65 -20.50 -5.05
C GLU A 272 -23.56 -21.39 -4.44
N ILE A 273 -22.88 -20.92 -3.40
CA ILE A 273 -21.86 -21.71 -2.69
C ILE A 273 -22.46 -23.01 -2.16
N LYS A 274 -23.66 -22.94 -1.58
CA LYS A 274 -24.38 -24.12 -1.09
C LYS A 274 -24.76 -25.10 -2.20
N THR A 275 -25.19 -24.62 -3.37
CA THR A 275 -25.57 -25.47 -4.50
C THR A 275 -24.37 -26.19 -5.10
N ARG A 276 -23.23 -25.51 -5.18
CA ARG A 276 -21.99 -26.03 -5.75
C ARG A 276 -21.32 -27.09 -4.87
N GLY A 277 -21.19 -26.83 -3.57
CA GLY A 277 -20.66 -27.79 -2.59
C GLY A 277 -19.16 -28.12 -2.72
N ASP A 278 -18.49 -27.70 -3.79
CA ASP A 278 -17.03 -27.78 -3.99
C ASP A 278 -16.28 -26.56 -3.45
N ILE A 279 -16.97 -25.54 -2.93
CA ILE A 279 -16.36 -24.28 -2.51
C ILE A 279 -16.06 -24.25 -1.01
N ILE A 280 -14.85 -23.80 -0.67
CA ILE A 280 -14.40 -23.40 0.67
C ILE A 280 -14.27 -21.87 0.67
N ILE A 281 -14.95 -21.22 1.62
CA ILE A 281 -14.91 -19.76 1.75
C ILE A 281 -13.78 -19.34 2.69
N PHE A 282 -13.00 -18.33 2.31
CA PHE A 282 -12.07 -17.63 3.18
C PHE A 282 -12.62 -16.26 3.58
N ILE A 283 -12.48 -15.93 4.86
CA ILE A 283 -12.93 -14.67 5.47
C ILE A 283 -11.83 -14.14 6.39
N ASP A 284 -11.12 -13.09 5.96
CA ASP A 284 -9.92 -12.60 6.67
C ASP A 284 -10.23 -11.89 8.00
N GLU A 285 -11.36 -11.19 8.05
CA GLU A 285 -11.84 -10.47 9.24
C GLU A 285 -13.16 -11.07 9.72
N MET A 286 -13.14 -12.35 10.11
CA MET A 286 -14.36 -13.10 10.44
C MET A 286 -15.20 -12.44 11.54
N HIS A 287 -14.59 -11.66 12.43
CA HIS A 287 -15.29 -10.93 13.48
C HIS A 287 -16.26 -9.86 12.94
N THR A 288 -15.99 -9.26 11.77
CA THR A 288 -16.89 -8.28 11.13
C THR A 288 -18.25 -8.89 10.79
N LEU A 289 -18.29 -10.22 10.60
CA LEU A 289 -19.49 -10.97 10.30
C LEU A 289 -20.23 -11.48 11.54
N VAL A 290 -19.63 -11.41 12.72
CA VAL A 290 -20.20 -11.96 13.97
C VAL A 290 -20.43 -10.86 15.01
N GLY A 291 -19.80 -9.70 14.82
CA GLY A 291 -19.86 -8.54 15.69
C GLY A 291 -21.26 -7.94 15.78
N ALA A 292 -21.91 -8.18 16.91
CA ALA A 292 -23.21 -7.62 17.27
C ALA A 292 -23.19 -6.09 17.30
N GLY A 293 -23.77 -5.45 16.28
CA GLY A 293 -24.59 -4.25 16.37
C GLY A 293 -24.06 -2.98 17.08
N ALA A 294 -22.77 -2.84 17.37
CA ALA A 294 -22.26 -1.79 18.27
C ALA A 294 -21.34 -0.73 17.64
N ALA A 295 -21.03 -0.83 16.34
CA ALA A 295 -20.36 0.27 15.62
C ALA A 295 -21.36 0.90 14.64
N GLU A 296 -21.55 2.22 14.74
CA GLU A 296 -22.36 3.01 13.82
C GLU A 296 -21.93 2.72 12.36
N GLY A 297 -22.71 1.91 11.65
CA GLY A 297 -22.46 1.56 10.24
C GLY A 297 -22.10 0.10 9.94
N ALA A 298 -21.95 -0.77 10.94
CA ALA A 298 -21.68 -2.19 10.70
C ALA A 298 -22.90 -2.89 10.07
N ILE A 299 -22.71 -3.39 8.86
CA ILE A 299 -23.73 -4.07 8.06
C ILE A 299 -23.98 -5.47 8.65
N ASP A 300 -25.23 -5.78 8.97
CA ASP A 300 -25.64 -6.97 9.73
C ASP A 300 -25.67 -8.26 8.88
N ALA A 301 -24.52 -8.62 8.32
CA ALA A 301 -24.30 -9.90 7.64
C ALA A 301 -24.40 -11.09 8.64
N ALA A 302 -24.24 -10.82 9.94
CA ALA A 302 -24.32 -11.79 11.02
C ALA A 302 -25.65 -12.53 11.05
N SER A 303 -26.77 -11.82 10.86
CA SER A 303 -28.12 -12.38 10.83
C SER A 303 -28.30 -13.49 9.76
N ILE A 304 -27.57 -13.41 8.64
CA ILE A 304 -27.66 -14.34 7.52
C ILE A 304 -26.64 -15.48 7.64
N LEU A 305 -25.39 -15.15 7.98
CA LEU A 305 -24.29 -16.11 7.98
C LEU A 305 -24.28 -17.01 9.21
N LYS A 306 -24.56 -16.45 10.39
CA LYS A 306 -24.46 -17.17 11.67
C LYS A 306 -25.32 -18.44 11.70
N PRO A 307 -26.59 -18.45 11.22
CA PRO A 307 -27.37 -19.68 11.16
C PRO A 307 -26.76 -20.74 10.22
N MET A 308 -26.20 -20.33 9.07
CA MET A 308 -25.62 -21.26 8.10
C MET A 308 -24.30 -21.87 8.60
N LEU A 309 -23.46 -21.05 9.24
CA LEU A 309 -22.21 -21.48 9.89
C LEU A 309 -22.50 -22.43 11.05
N ALA A 310 -23.48 -22.09 11.92
CA ALA A 310 -23.90 -22.93 13.04
C ALA A 310 -24.46 -24.29 12.57
N ARG A 311 -25.17 -24.33 11.45
CA ARG A 311 -25.66 -25.58 10.85
C ARG A 311 -24.59 -26.37 10.11
N GLY A 312 -23.43 -25.78 9.83
CA GLY A 312 -22.35 -26.42 9.07
C GLY A 312 -22.68 -26.54 7.58
N GLU A 313 -23.57 -25.68 7.06
CA GLU A 313 -23.94 -25.65 5.64
C GLU A 313 -22.84 -25.01 4.77
N LEU A 314 -21.94 -24.27 5.39
CA LEU A 314 -20.83 -23.57 4.75
C LEU A 314 -19.52 -24.06 5.35
N GLN A 315 -18.61 -24.50 4.49
CA GLN A 315 -17.24 -24.81 4.87
C GLN A 315 -16.43 -23.51 4.76
N THR A 316 -15.79 -23.11 5.86
CA THR A 316 -15.20 -21.77 5.97
C THR A 316 -13.86 -21.82 6.69
N ILE A 317 -12.90 -21.08 6.17
CA ILE A 317 -11.64 -20.72 6.81
C ILE A 317 -11.79 -19.27 7.29
N GLY A 318 -11.68 -19.04 8.58
CA GLY A 318 -11.65 -17.69 9.15
C GLY A 318 -10.25 -17.23 9.46
N ALA A 319 -10.03 -15.93 9.44
CA ALA A 319 -8.95 -15.28 10.17
C ALA A 319 -9.52 -14.19 11.09
N THR A 320 -8.84 -13.95 12.21
CA THR A 320 -9.21 -12.94 13.22
C THR A 320 -8.05 -12.76 14.21
N THR A 321 -8.10 -11.76 15.07
CA THR A 321 -7.20 -11.64 16.24
C THR A 321 -7.68 -12.49 17.42
N LEU A 322 -6.81 -12.71 18.41
CA LEU A 322 -7.16 -13.49 19.60
C LEU A 322 -8.30 -12.86 20.41
N ASP A 323 -8.28 -11.53 20.55
CA ASP A 323 -9.26 -10.80 21.34
C ASP A 323 -10.66 -10.85 20.71
N GLU A 324 -10.72 -10.69 19.39
CA GLU A 324 -11.96 -10.82 18.63
C GLU A 324 -12.51 -12.25 18.67
N TYR A 325 -11.65 -13.26 18.55
CA TYR A 325 -12.06 -14.66 18.67
C TYR A 325 -12.73 -14.92 20.03
N ARG A 326 -12.10 -14.48 21.12
CA ARG A 326 -12.64 -14.59 22.49
C ARG A 326 -13.95 -13.83 22.63
N LYS A 327 -14.05 -12.63 22.06
CA LYS A 327 -15.21 -11.76 22.22
C LYS A 327 -16.43 -12.26 21.43
N TYR A 328 -16.24 -12.73 20.21
CA TYR A 328 -17.32 -12.97 19.25
C TYR A 328 -17.57 -14.45 18.92
N ILE A 329 -16.56 -15.32 18.98
CA ILE A 329 -16.67 -16.72 18.57
C ILE A 329 -16.72 -17.66 19.79
N GLU A 330 -15.79 -17.51 20.73
CA GLU A 330 -15.68 -18.41 21.89
C GLU A 330 -16.87 -18.29 22.85
N LYS A 331 -17.43 -17.08 23.00
CA LYS A 331 -18.64 -16.84 23.79
C LYS A 331 -19.92 -17.39 23.14
N ASP A 332 -19.89 -17.72 21.86
CA ASP A 332 -21.07 -18.20 21.13
C ASP A 332 -21.08 -19.73 21.01
N ALA A 333 -21.93 -20.37 21.81
CA ALA A 333 -22.03 -21.84 21.86
C ALA A 333 -22.44 -22.50 20.52
N ALA A 334 -23.01 -21.77 19.57
CA ALA A 334 -23.36 -22.32 18.25
C ALA A 334 -22.14 -22.33 17.32
N LEU A 335 -21.34 -21.26 17.33
CA LEU A 335 -20.13 -21.13 16.52
C LEU A 335 -18.95 -21.94 17.09
N GLU A 336 -18.77 -21.96 18.42
CA GLU A 336 -17.70 -22.70 19.09
C GLU A 336 -17.72 -24.22 18.79
N ARG A 337 -18.90 -24.77 18.49
CA ARG A 337 -19.08 -26.18 18.10
C ARG A 337 -18.75 -26.47 16.63
N ARG A 338 -18.43 -25.44 15.84
CA ARG A 338 -18.15 -25.53 14.39
C ARG A 338 -16.75 -25.05 14.04
N PHE A 339 -16.23 -24.10 14.81
CA PHE A 339 -14.92 -23.54 14.58
C PHE A 339 -13.83 -24.22 15.43
N GLN A 340 -12.64 -24.32 14.86
CA GLN A 340 -11.44 -24.81 15.54
C GLN A 340 -10.33 -23.77 15.41
N PRO A 341 -9.81 -23.23 16.53
CA PRO A 341 -8.72 -22.26 16.50
C PRO A 341 -7.41 -22.92 16.08
N ILE A 342 -6.64 -22.20 15.25
CA ILE A 342 -5.29 -22.53 14.80
C ILE A 342 -4.43 -21.28 15.03
N GLN A 343 -3.44 -21.37 15.89
CA GLN A 343 -2.54 -20.26 16.18
C GLN A 343 -1.56 -20.05 15.03
N VAL A 344 -1.47 -18.82 14.53
CA VAL A 344 -0.47 -18.35 13.56
C VAL A 344 0.44 -17.37 14.28
N ASN A 345 1.68 -17.80 14.52
CA ASN A 345 2.67 -16.98 15.21
C ASN A 345 3.44 -16.10 14.23
N GLU A 346 3.98 -14.99 14.74
CA GLU A 346 4.98 -14.19 14.05
C GLU A 346 6.18 -15.09 13.64
N PRO A 347 6.66 -15.01 12.38
CA PRO A 347 7.82 -15.76 11.95
C PRO A 347 9.09 -15.23 12.61
N THR A 348 10.07 -16.11 12.79
CA THR A 348 11.41 -15.72 13.22
C THR A 348 12.11 -14.86 12.15
N ILE A 349 13.10 -14.05 12.55
CA ILE A 349 13.92 -13.25 11.62
C ILE A 349 14.47 -14.11 10.46
N ALA A 350 14.97 -15.31 10.76
CA ALA A 350 15.48 -16.22 9.75
C ALA A 350 14.41 -16.65 8.73
N GLN A 351 13.20 -16.96 9.21
CA GLN A 351 12.07 -17.29 8.33
C GLN A 351 11.62 -16.07 7.52
N THR A 352 11.61 -14.88 8.11
CA THR A 352 11.30 -13.63 7.39
C THR A 352 12.28 -13.38 6.27
N ILE A 353 13.58 -13.60 6.47
CA ILE A 353 14.58 -13.47 5.40
C ILE A 353 14.27 -14.40 4.23
N GLU A 354 13.90 -15.65 4.51
CA GLU A 354 13.50 -16.60 3.46
C GLU A 354 12.18 -16.20 2.77
N ILE A 355 11.22 -15.64 3.50
CA ILE A 355 10.00 -15.05 2.93
C ILE A 355 10.38 -13.92 1.97
N LEU A 356 11.21 -12.98 2.40
CA LEU A 356 11.66 -11.85 1.57
C LEU A 356 12.43 -12.32 0.33
N LYS A 357 13.26 -13.37 0.44
CA LYS A 357 13.94 -13.96 -0.72
C LYS A 357 12.95 -14.53 -1.73
N GLY A 358 11.90 -15.20 -1.27
CA GLY A 358 10.84 -15.72 -2.14
C GLY A 358 10.04 -14.62 -2.84
N LEU A 359 9.91 -13.44 -2.22
CA LEU A 359 9.19 -12.29 -2.79
C LEU A 359 10.07 -11.38 -3.65
N ARG A 360 11.40 -11.52 -3.58
CA ARG A 360 12.39 -10.65 -4.26
C ARG A 360 12.02 -10.39 -5.71
N ASP A 361 11.90 -11.44 -6.51
CA ASP A 361 11.71 -11.33 -7.96
C ASP A 361 10.44 -10.52 -8.31
N ARG A 362 9.38 -10.62 -7.49
CA ARG A 362 8.14 -9.87 -7.73
C ARG A 362 8.33 -8.38 -7.45
N TYR A 363 8.98 -8.03 -6.34
CA TYR A 363 9.26 -6.63 -6.00
C TYR A 363 10.29 -5.99 -6.94
N GLU A 364 11.32 -6.74 -7.35
CA GLU A 364 12.30 -6.30 -8.35
C GLU A 364 11.62 -5.96 -9.67
N ASN A 365 10.75 -6.85 -10.17
CA ASN A 365 10.00 -6.61 -11.40
C ASN A 365 8.99 -5.47 -11.27
N HIS A 366 8.29 -5.39 -10.14
CA HIS A 366 7.29 -4.35 -9.89
C HIS A 366 7.91 -2.96 -9.87
N HIS A 367 9.06 -2.80 -9.19
CA HIS A 367 9.73 -1.51 -9.02
C HIS A 367 10.82 -1.21 -10.04
N ARG A 368 11.25 -2.22 -10.80
CA ARG A 368 12.40 -2.16 -11.72
C ARG A 368 13.71 -1.82 -10.99
N VAL A 369 13.96 -2.54 -9.90
CA VAL A 369 15.15 -2.41 -9.04
C VAL A 369 15.77 -3.80 -8.82
N THR A 370 17.01 -3.86 -8.37
CA THR A 370 17.64 -5.08 -7.84
C THR A 370 17.73 -4.97 -6.33
N ILE A 371 17.41 -6.03 -5.59
CA ILE A 371 17.41 -6.06 -4.14
C ILE A 371 18.51 -7.00 -3.65
N THR A 372 19.48 -6.45 -2.92
CA THR A 372 20.62 -7.22 -2.42
C THR A 372 20.22 -8.18 -1.28
N ASP A 373 21.02 -9.24 -1.06
CA ASP A 373 20.85 -10.11 0.12
C ASP A 373 21.01 -9.33 1.44
N ALA A 374 21.95 -8.37 1.47
CA ALA A 374 22.17 -7.51 2.63
C ALA A 374 20.94 -6.66 2.94
N ALA A 375 20.24 -6.14 1.92
CA ALA A 375 19.00 -5.39 2.11
C ALA A 375 17.89 -6.26 2.74
N LEU A 376 17.74 -7.52 2.33
CA LEU A 376 16.72 -8.41 2.91
C LEU A 376 17.01 -8.72 4.39
N VAL A 377 18.27 -9.01 4.70
CA VAL A 377 18.71 -9.23 6.09
C VAL A 377 18.53 -7.95 6.92
N GLY A 378 18.92 -6.81 6.37
CA GLY A 378 18.74 -5.49 6.95
C GLY A 378 17.27 -5.20 7.25
N ALA A 379 16.38 -5.36 6.27
CA ALA A 379 14.95 -5.13 6.43
C ALA A 379 14.34 -6.00 7.54
N ALA A 380 14.63 -7.30 7.58
CA ALA A 380 14.11 -8.19 8.61
C ALA A 380 14.64 -7.83 10.02
N THR A 381 15.93 -7.57 10.16
CA THR A 381 16.57 -7.28 11.45
C THR A 381 16.24 -5.90 11.98
N MET A 382 16.23 -4.89 11.11
CA MET A 382 15.91 -3.51 11.48
C MET A 382 14.41 -3.37 11.76
N ALA A 383 13.52 -3.98 10.97
CA ALA A 383 12.10 -3.93 11.25
C ALA A 383 11.76 -4.61 12.60
N ASP A 384 12.39 -5.75 12.93
CA ASP A 384 12.23 -6.39 14.24
C ASP A 384 12.66 -5.47 15.39
N ARG A 385 13.80 -4.78 15.23
CA ARG A 385 14.39 -3.97 16.29
C ARG A 385 13.72 -2.60 16.48
N TYR A 386 13.34 -1.93 15.39
CA TYR A 386 12.93 -0.52 15.42
C TYR A 386 11.43 -0.30 15.23
N ILE A 387 10.70 -1.28 14.66
CA ILE A 387 9.24 -1.21 14.47
C ILE A 387 8.58 -2.20 15.43
N SER A 388 8.07 -1.71 16.56
CA SER A 388 7.52 -2.55 17.65
C SER A 388 6.00 -2.69 17.65
N ASP A 389 5.28 -1.84 16.92
CA ASP A 389 3.82 -1.81 16.82
C ASP A 389 3.25 -2.69 15.71
N ARG A 390 4.12 -3.27 14.88
CA ARG A 390 3.81 -4.20 13.80
C ARG A 390 4.59 -5.49 13.92
N PHE A 391 4.09 -6.53 13.27
CA PHE A 391 4.66 -7.87 13.32
C PHE A 391 5.32 -8.25 12.00
N LEU A 392 6.34 -9.11 12.07
CA LEU A 392 6.91 -9.78 10.91
C LEU A 392 5.88 -10.74 10.27
N PRO A 393 5.96 -10.99 8.96
CA PRO A 393 6.91 -10.43 8.01
C PRO A 393 6.47 -9.06 7.43
N ASP A 394 5.25 -8.61 7.68
CA ASP A 394 4.63 -7.42 7.08
C ASP A 394 5.51 -6.16 7.15
N LYS A 395 5.96 -5.79 8.37
CA LYS A 395 6.82 -4.62 8.55
C LYS A 395 8.15 -4.67 7.79
N ALA A 396 8.67 -5.86 7.49
CA ALA A 396 9.91 -6.01 6.73
C ALA A 396 9.66 -5.96 5.22
N ILE A 397 8.52 -6.48 4.76
CA ILE A 397 8.06 -6.39 3.37
C ILE A 397 7.81 -4.92 3.03
N ASP A 398 7.14 -4.18 3.91
CA ASP A 398 6.86 -2.74 3.77
C ASP A 398 8.14 -1.92 3.55
N LEU A 399 9.21 -2.18 4.31
CA LEU A 399 10.50 -1.50 4.12
C LEU A 399 11.13 -1.78 2.74
N ILE A 400 11.04 -3.03 2.25
CA ILE A 400 11.54 -3.39 0.92
C ILE A 400 10.71 -2.69 -0.17
N ASP A 401 9.39 -2.70 -0.02
CA ASP A 401 8.46 -2.08 -0.97
C ASP A 401 8.66 -0.56 -1.04
N GLU A 402 8.77 0.10 0.11
CA GLU A 402 9.01 1.54 0.22
C GLU A 402 10.38 1.92 -0.35
N ALA A 403 11.43 1.14 -0.09
CA ALA A 403 12.75 1.38 -0.68
C ALA A 403 12.76 1.22 -2.21
N GLY A 404 12.07 0.20 -2.72
CA GLY A 404 11.88 -0.01 -4.16
C GLY A 404 11.13 1.15 -4.81
N ALA A 405 10.02 1.57 -4.18
CA ALA A 405 9.22 2.71 -4.65
C ALA A 405 10.02 4.02 -4.63
N ARG A 406 10.81 4.27 -3.57
CA ARG A 406 11.64 5.46 -3.43
C ARG A 406 12.70 5.56 -4.54
N LEU A 407 13.40 4.48 -4.86
CA LEU A 407 14.36 4.45 -5.97
C LEU A 407 13.67 4.67 -7.32
N ARG A 408 12.52 4.02 -7.53
CA ARG A 408 11.72 4.20 -8.74
C ARG A 408 11.27 5.65 -8.93
N ILE A 409 10.84 6.32 -7.87
CA ILE A 409 10.44 7.73 -7.91
C ILE A 409 11.66 8.63 -8.19
N ARG A 410 12.80 8.40 -7.52
CA ARG A 410 14.05 9.12 -7.79
C ARG A 410 14.43 9.03 -9.27
N ARG A 411 14.24 7.87 -9.91
CA ARG A 411 14.46 7.65 -11.35
C ARG A 411 13.45 8.31 -12.28
N MET A 412 12.19 8.40 -11.87
CA MET A 412 11.15 9.05 -12.68
C MET A 412 11.18 10.58 -12.55
N THR A 413 11.93 11.10 -11.59
CA THR A 413 12.06 12.53 -11.34
C THR A 413 13.20 13.08 -12.19
N ALA A 414 12.93 14.16 -12.93
CA ALA A 414 13.96 14.83 -13.71
C ALA A 414 15.10 15.31 -12.79
N PRO A 415 16.36 15.04 -13.15
CA PRO A 415 17.53 15.58 -12.46
C PRO A 415 17.47 17.10 -12.22
N PRO A 416 18.06 17.64 -11.13
CA PRO A 416 18.01 19.06 -10.81
C PRO A 416 18.53 19.97 -11.94
N ASP A 417 19.56 19.53 -12.64
CA ASP A 417 20.14 20.21 -13.80
C ASP A 417 19.18 20.28 -15.00
N LEU A 418 18.41 19.23 -15.27
CA LEU A 418 17.31 19.27 -16.26
C LEU A 418 16.24 20.28 -15.85
N ARG A 419 15.92 20.34 -14.55
CA ARG A 419 14.97 21.32 -14.00
C ARG A 419 15.47 22.76 -14.13
N GLU A 420 16.75 23.01 -13.88
CA GLU A 420 17.38 24.32 -14.09
C GLU A 420 17.35 24.76 -15.56
N ILE A 421 17.53 23.83 -16.50
CA ILE A 421 17.41 24.12 -17.92
C ILE A 421 15.96 24.47 -18.28
N ASP A 422 14.98 23.76 -17.73
CA ASP A 422 13.55 24.07 -17.90
C ASP A 422 13.18 25.46 -17.35
N GLU A 423 13.70 25.82 -16.17
CA GLU A 423 13.52 27.15 -15.57
C GLU A 423 14.16 28.25 -16.44
N LYS A 424 15.36 28.02 -16.99
CA LYS A 424 16.02 28.94 -17.94
C LYS A 424 15.22 29.12 -19.23
N ILE A 425 14.70 28.04 -19.81
CA ILE A 425 13.85 28.10 -21.01
C ILE A 425 12.59 28.93 -20.74
N ALA A 426 11.95 28.73 -19.57
CA ALA A 426 10.77 29.49 -19.19
C ALA A 426 11.07 30.98 -19.04
N ALA A 427 12.18 31.34 -18.37
CA ALA A 427 12.63 32.72 -18.23
C ALA A 427 12.93 33.37 -19.59
N THR A 428 13.72 32.71 -20.44
CA THR A 428 14.05 33.21 -21.79
C THR A 428 12.80 33.39 -22.65
N ARG A 429 11.79 32.52 -22.52
CA ARG A 429 10.50 32.68 -23.22
C ARG A 429 9.75 33.93 -22.77
N MET A 430 9.65 34.17 -21.47
CA MET A 430 9.00 35.37 -20.93
C MET A 430 9.72 36.64 -21.38
N GLU A 431 11.06 36.66 -21.32
CA GLU A 431 11.85 37.80 -21.78
C GLU A 431 11.68 38.05 -23.29
N LYS A 432 11.63 36.98 -24.09
CA LYS A 432 11.42 37.07 -25.54
C LYS A 432 10.04 37.65 -25.86
N GLU A 433 8.99 37.19 -25.17
CA GLU A 433 7.63 37.68 -25.35
C GLU A 433 7.51 39.16 -24.96
N SER A 434 8.12 39.55 -23.82
CA SER A 434 8.21 40.96 -23.42
C SER A 434 8.98 41.83 -24.42
N ALA A 435 10.05 41.31 -25.05
CA ALA A 435 10.79 42.03 -26.08
C ALA A 435 9.98 42.18 -27.38
N ILE A 436 9.16 41.19 -27.74
CA ILE A 436 8.24 41.27 -28.88
C ILE A 436 7.16 42.32 -28.62
N ASP A 437 6.55 42.32 -27.44
CA ASP A 437 5.54 43.31 -27.04
C ASP A 437 6.12 44.74 -27.03
N GLY A 438 7.37 44.87 -26.59
CA GLY A 438 8.14 46.12 -26.63
C GLY A 438 8.65 46.54 -28.02
N GLN A 439 8.38 45.76 -29.07
CA GLN A 439 8.87 45.96 -30.45
C GLN A 439 10.40 45.98 -30.59
N ASP A 440 11.14 45.41 -29.63
CA ASP A 440 12.58 45.23 -29.68
C ASP A 440 12.91 43.91 -30.41
N PHE A 441 12.82 43.97 -31.74
CA PHE A 441 12.97 42.79 -32.60
C PHE A 441 14.39 42.21 -32.60
N GLU A 442 15.41 43.02 -32.34
CA GLU A 442 16.81 42.58 -32.30
C GLU A 442 17.07 41.76 -31.03
N ARG A 443 16.60 42.24 -29.88
CA ARG A 443 16.64 41.48 -28.62
C ARG A 443 15.78 40.21 -28.70
N ALA A 444 14.59 40.28 -29.26
CA ALA A 444 13.73 39.11 -29.44
C ALA A 444 14.39 38.03 -30.33
N ALA A 445 15.15 38.43 -31.36
CA ALA A 445 15.90 37.49 -32.21
C ALA A 445 17.01 36.78 -31.43
N SER A 446 17.79 37.52 -30.60
CA SER A 446 18.83 36.91 -29.75
C SER A 446 18.26 35.91 -28.74
N LEU A 447 17.17 36.28 -28.05
CA LEU A 447 16.49 35.41 -27.07
C LEU A 447 15.86 34.18 -27.71
N ARG A 448 15.44 34.27 -28.98
CA ARG A 448 14.96 33.10 -29.75
C ARG A 448 16.08 32.11 -30.03
N ASP A 449 17.26 32.60 -30.38
CA ASP A 449 18.42 31.74 -30.64
C ASP A 449 18.94 31.10 -29.33
N ASP A 450 18.92 31.85 -28.22
CA ASP A 450 19.20 31.33 -26.88
C ASP A 450 18.19 30.27 -26.44
N GLU A 451 16.89 30.49 -26.64
CA GLU A 451 15.85 29.49 -26.38
C GLU A 451 16.11 28.21 -27.18
N LYS A 452 16.46 28.34 -28.47
CA LYS A 452 16.76 27.19 -29.34
C LYS A 452 17.98 26.41 -28.84
N ASN A 453 19.02 27.10 -28.38
CA ASN A 453 20.21 26.48 -27.81
C ASN A 453 19.89 25.75 -26.50
N LEU A 454 19.09 26.36 -25.62
CA LEU A 454 18.65 25.75 -24.37
C LEU A 454 17.76 24.51 -24.62
N ILE A 455 16.86 24.55 -25.61
CA ILE A 455 16.04 23.39 -25.99
C ILE A 455 16.92 22.25 -26.53
N ALA A 456 17.94 22.56 -27.33
CA ALA A 456 18.87 21.55 -27.83
C ALA A 456 19.74 20.94 -26.72
N ALA A 457 20.21 21.76 -25.78
CA ALA A 457 20.94 21.31 -24.60
C ALA A 457 20.06 20.41 -23.71
N ARG A 458 18.81 20.81 -23.48
CA ARG A 458 17.81 20.00 -22.76
C ARG A 458 17.59 18.65 -23.42
N ALA A 459 17.40 18.61 -24.74
CA ALA A 459 17.17 17.38 -25.48
C ALA A 459 18.38 16.43 -25.41
N THR A 460 19.59 16.98 -25.47
CA THR A 460 20.84 16.20 -25.34
C THR A 460 20.94 15.61 -23.94
N ARG A 461 20.73 16.43 -22.90
CA ARG A 461 20.80 15.98 -21.50
C ARG A 461 19.70 14.99 -21.14
N GLU A 462 18.49 15.19 -21.65
CA GLU A 462 17.36 14.25 -21.48
C GLU A 462 17.67 12.90 -22.13
N LYS A 463 18.35 12.91 -23.28
CA LYS A 463 18.80 11.70 -23.95
C LYS A 463 19.90 10.99 -23.15
N GLU A 464 20.90 11.72 -22.68
CA GLU A 464 21.95 11.16 -21.80
C GLU A 464 21.39 10.58 -20.50
N TRP A 465 20.35 11.20 -19.93
CA TRP A 465 19.68 10.68 -18.75
C TRP A 465 18.91 9.39 -19.07
N LYS A 466 18.15 9.35 -20.16
CA LYS A 466 17.43 8.14 -20.59
C LYS A 466 18.37 7.00 -20.97
N ASP A 467 19.46 7.30 -21.66
CA ASP A 467 20.42 6.32 -22.15
C ASP A 467 21.37 5.86 -21.02
N GLY A 468 21.80 6.76 -20.12
CA GLY A 468 22.73 6.46 -19.03
C GLY A 468 22.10 5.79 -17.80
N ASP A 469 20.80 5.97 -17.56
CA ASP A 469 20.10 5.41 -16.40
C ASP A 469 19.36 4.08 -16.71
N MET A 470 19.28 3.69 -17.99
CA MET A 470 18.78 2.38 -18.40
C MET A 470 19.77 1.23 -18.14
N ASP A 471 21.09 1.50 -18.13
CA ASP A 471 22.12 0.47 -17.97
C ASP A 471 22.59 0.25 -16.52
N VAL A 472 22.37 1.21 -15.61
CA VAL A 472 22.62 0.99 -14.17
C VAL A 472 21.35 0.42 -13.57
N VAL A 473 21.37 -0.72 -12.90
CA VAL A 473 20.18 -1.19 -12.18
C VAL A 473 20.16 -0.51 -10.81
N ALA A 474 19.12 0.28 -10.53
CA ALA A 474 18.95 0.87 -9.21
C ALA A 474 18.88 -0.26 -8.18
N THR A 475 19.80 -0.23 -7.23
CA THR A 475 20.01 -1.32 -6.28
C THR A 475 19.50 -0.88 -4.91
N VAL A 476 18.62 -1.68 -4.32
CA VAL A 476 18.23 -1.60 -2.91
C VAL A 476 19.29 -2.33 -2.10
N ASP A 477 20.10 -1.57 -1.38
CA ASP A 477 21.07 -2.04 -0.41
C ASP A 477 20.57 -1.84 1.03
N GLU A 478 21.36 -2.31 1.98
CA GLU A 478 21.04 -2.19 3.40
C GLU A 478 21.00 -0.73 3.89
N GLU A 479 21.81 0.15 3.30
CA GLU A 479 21.87 1.57 3.66
C GLU A 479 20.57 2.28 3.29
N LEU A 480 20.04 2.01 2.10
CA LEU A 480 18.75 2.55 1.69
C LEU A 480 17.61 2.08 2.60
N ILE A 481 17.63 0.83 3.06
CA ILE A 481 16.65 0.33 4.04
C ILE A 481 16.72 1.12 5.35
N ALA A 482 17.93 1.42 5.82
CA ALA A 482 18.14 2.26 7.00
C ALA A 482 17.64 3.70 6.76
N GLU A 483 17.88 4.29 5.59
CA GLU A 483 17.37 5.63 5.23
C GLU A 483 15.83 5.67 5.20
N VAL A 484 15.19 4.63 4.67
CA VAL A 484 13.74 4.52 4.60
C VAL A 484 13.16 4.39 5.99
N LEU A 485 13.68 3.46 6.80
CA LEU A 485 13.25 3.29 8.18
C LEU A 485 13.44 4.57 9.00
N ALA A 486 14.53 5.29 8.82
CA ALA A 486 14.77 6.57 9.49
C ALA A 486 13.79 7.66 9.07
N ALA A 487 13.42 7.72 7.79
CA ALA A 487 12.41 8.65 7.30
C ALA A 487 11.01 8.33 7.85
N SER A 488 10.64 7.05 7.88
CA SER A 488 9.30 6.60 8.29
C SER A 488 9.09 6.65 9.80
N THR A 489 10.15 6.42 10.58
CA THR A 489 10.07 6.39 12.06
C THR A 489 10.62 7.65 12.74
N GLY A 490 11.39 8.48 12.02
CA GLY A 490 12.18 9.56 12.61
C GLY A 490 13.37 9.07 13.45
N ILE A 491 13.55 7.75 13.59
CA ILE A 491 14.61 7.16 14.39
C ILE A 491 15.81 6.94 13.48
N PRO A 492 16.94 7.60 13.74
CA PRO A 492 18.09 7.37 12.89
C PRO A 492 18.65 5.97 13.16
N VAL A 493 18.64 5.15 12.11
CA VAL A 493 19.08 3.75 12.14
C VAL A 493 20.59 3.74 11.94
N PHE A 494 21.29 4.13 12.98
CA PHE A 494 22.73 4.00 13.00
C PHE A 494 23.05 2.53 13.32
N LYS A 495 23.81 1.86 12.45
CA LYS A 495 24.65 0.76 12.93
C LYS A 495 25.55 1.33 14.03
N LEU A 496 26.12 0.47 14.87
CA LEU A 496 27.42 0.77 15.50
C LEU A 496 28.45 0.90 14.38
N THR A 497 28.34 1.97 13.61
CA THR A 497 29.35 2.41 12.68
C THR A 497 30.52 2.87 13.52
N GLU A 498 31.69 2.92 12.88
CA GLU A 498 32.86 3.55 13.49
C GLU A 498 32.50 4.95 14.01
N GLU A 499 31.60 5.66 13.31
CA GLU A 499 31.05 6.96 13.71
C GLU A 499 30.21 6.93 15.01
N GLU A 500 29.29 5.97 15.22
CA GLU A 500 28.54 5.89 16.50
C GLU A 500 29.48 5.57 17.66
N SER A 501 30.43 4.65 17.44
CA SER A 501 31.43 4.31 18.45
C SER A 501 32.30 5.51 18.80
N GLN A 502 32.74 6.29 17.80
CA GLN A 502 33.46 7.54 18.01
C GLN A 502 32.59 8.59 18.71
N ARG A 503 31.32 8.73 18.34
CA ARG A 503 30.39 9.67 18.99
C ARG A 503 30.20 9.32 20.47
N LEU A 504 30.05 8.03 20.80
CA LEU A 504 29.94 7.54 22.17
C LEU A 504 31.25 7.69 22.97
N LEU A 505 32.41 7.60 22.33
CA LEU A 505 33.71 7.89 22.96
C LEU A 505 33.83 9.35 23.41
N HIS A 506 33.24 10.27 22.64
CA HIS A 506 33.25 11.71 22.93
C HIS A 506 31.98 12.20 23.67
N MET A 507 31.16 11.27 24.18
CA MET A 507 29.86 11.57 24.81
C MET A 507 29.97 12.59 25.94
N GLU A 508 30.97 12.47 26.83
CA GLU A 508 31.17 13.43 27.91
C GLU A 508 31.33 14.86 27.37
N GLY A 509 32.17 15.04 26.34
CA GLY A 509 32.44 16.35 25.74
C GLY A 509 31.21 16.95 25.07
N GLU A 510 30.40 16.13 24.39
CA GLU A 510 29.15 16.57 23.77
C GLU A 510 28.11 17.00 24.81
N LEU A 511 27.93 16.22 25.90
CA LEU A 511 27.02 16.58 26.99
C LEU A 511 27.46 17.87 27.70
N HIS A 512 28.77 18.08 27.85
CA HIS A 512 29.33 19.29 28.48
C HIS A 512 29.17 20.57 27.66
N LYS A 513 28.83 20.51 26.35
CA LYS A 513 28.50 21.72 25.57
C LYS A 513 27.27 22.44 26.12
N ARG A 514 26.35 21.70 26.75
CA ARG A 514 25.08 22.22 27.27
C ARG A 514 25.00 22.12 28.80
N VAL A 515 25.51 21.04 29.40
CA VAL A 515 25.48 20.83 30.84
C VAL A 515 26.79 21.31 31.49
N ILE A 516 26.69 22.38 32.28
CA ILE A 516 27.82 22.98 32.99
C ILE A 516 28.03 22.26 34.34
N GLY A 517 29.25 21.80 34.62
CA GLY A 517 29.58 21.05 35.83
C GLY A 517 29.07 19.60 35.79
N GLN A 518 28.70 19.03 36.94
CA GLN A 518 28.17 17.65 37.05
C GLN A 518 29.07 16.53 36.47
N GLU A 519 30.39 16.75 36.45
CA GLU A 519 31.42 15.85 35.91
C GLU A 519 31.24 14.38 36.33
N GLN A 520 30.99 14.15 37.62
CA GLN A 520 30.80 12.80 38.16
C GLN A 520 29.55 12.12 37.61
N ALA A 521 28.44 12.86 37.47
CA ALA A 521 27.18 12.34 36.95
C ALA A 521 27.29 12.04 35.45
N ILE A 522 27.85 12.97 34.67
CA ILE A 522 28.05 12.81 33.22
C ILE A 522 28.98 11.63 32.92
N LYS A 523 30.07 11.47 33.67
CA LYS A 523 30.99 10.33 33.53
C LYS A 523 30.31 8.99 33.85
N ALA A 524 29.56 8.92 34.95
CA ALA A 524 28.86 7.69 35.33
C ALA A 524 27.78 7.30 34.30
N LEU A 525 27.02 8.30 33.82
CA LEU A 525 26.02 8.15 32.76
C LEU A 525 26.66 7.63 31.47
N SER A 526 27.72 8.30 31.00
CA SER A 526 28.41 7.95 29.76
C SER A 526 29.01 6.54 29.80
N GLN A 527 29.60 6.14 30.92
CA GLN A 527 30.12 4.77 31.10
C GLN A 527 29.02 3.71 31.03
N ALA A 528 27.87 3.96 31.67
CA ALA A 528 26.75 3.03 31.65
C ALA A 528 26.15 2.88 30.24
N ILE A 529 25.93 4.00 29.54
CA ILE A 529 25.42 4.01 28.17
C ILE A 529 26.38 3.31 27.20
N ARG A 530 27.70 3.57 27.30
CA ARG A 530 28.70 2.87 26.48
C ARG A 530 28.68 1.37 26.68
N ARG A 531 28.57 0.87 27.93
CA ARG A 531 28.46 -0.58 28.19
C ARG A 531 27.21 -1.18 27.55
N THR A 532 26.08 -0.48 27.64
CA THR A 532 24.85 -0.91 26.99
C THR A 532 25.02 -0.98 25.46
N ARG A 533 25.56 0.07 24.85
CA ARG A 533 25.71 0.17 23.40
C ARG A 533 26.74 -0.81 22.84
N ALA A 534 27.76 -1.17 23.62
CA ALA A 534 28.70 -2.23 23.29
C ALA A 534 28.10 -3.66 23.32
N GLY A 535 26.80 -3.81 23.57
CA GLY A 535 26.13 -5.11 23.62
C GLY A 535 26.46 -5.93 24.87
N LEU A 536 27.04 -5.30 25.90
CA LEU A 536 27.41 -5.95 27.16
C LEU A 536 26.28 -5.97 28.19
N LYS A 537 25.08 -5.47 27.84
CA LYS A 537 23.89 -5.52 28.69
C LYS A 537 23.03 -6.74 28.41
N ASP A 538 22.16 -7.08 29.36
CA ASP A 538 21.04 -7.96 29.09
C ASP A 538 20.09 -7.30 28.06
N PRO A 539 19.83 -7.93 26.90
CA PRO A 539 18.93 -7.39 25.88
C PRO A 539 17.48 -7.26 26.35
N LYS A 540 17.10 -7.90 27.46
CA LYS A 540 15.76 -7.77 28.04
C LYS A 540 15.55 -6.48 28.82
N ARG A 541 16.62 -5.79 29.24
CA ARG A 541 16.51 -4.59 30.08
C ARG A 541 16.52 -3.29 29.27
N PRO A 542 16.04 -2.17 29.84
CA PRO A 542 16.16 -0.84 29.24
C PRO A 542 17.59 -0.47 28.81
N GLY A 543 17.72 0.52 27.92
CA GLY A 543 18.98 1.10 27.45
C GLY A 543 19.87 1.64 28.56
N GLY A 544 19.26 2.06 29.66
CA GLY A 544 19.92 2.46 30.89
C GLY A 544 18.88 2.78 31.95
N SER A 545 19.29 2.73 33.20
CA SER A 545 18.41 3.02 34.34
C SER A 545 19.20 3.81 35.37
N PHE A 546 18.75 5.03 35.64
CA PHE A 546 19.50 6.01 36.42
C PHE A 546 18.61 6.65 37.47
N ILE A 547 19.22 7.00 38.61
CA ILE A 547 18.63 7.88 39.62
C ILE A 547 19.51 9.13 39.69
N PHE A 548 18.92 10.29 39.40
CA PHE A 548 19.56 11.60 39.53
C PHE A 548 19.15 12.22 40.87
N ALA A 549 20.08 12.19 41.82
CA ALA A 549 19.89 12.72 43.17
C ALA A 549 20.56 14.09 43.32
N GLY A 550 19.86 15.03 43.94
CA GLY A 550 20.35 16.38 44.24
C GLY A 550 19.21 17.41 44.34
N PRO A 551 19.47 18.61 44.87
CA PRO A 551 18.42 19.61 45.05
C PRO A 551 17.84 20.10 43.71
N SER A 552 16.66 20.73 43.75
CA SER A 552 16.04 21.32 42.56
C SER A 552 16.95 22.37 41.93
N GLY A 553 16.96 22.44 40.59
CA GLY A 553 17.75 23.44 39.85
C GLY A 553 19.22 23.08 39.58
N VAL A 554 19.72 21.94 40.03
CA VAL A 554 21.12 21.50 39.76
C VAL A 554 21.38 20.97 38.34
N GLY A 555 20.35 20.92 37.49
CA GLY A 555 20.46 20.48 36.09
C GLY A 555 20.01 19.05 35.79
N LYS A 556 19.28 18.37 36.70
CA LYS A 556 18.78 16.98 36.51
C LYS A 556 17.94 16.82 35.22
N THR A 557 16.97 17.70 35.04
CA THR A 557 16.10 17.72 33.85
C THR A 557 16.87 18.11 32.59
N GLU A 558 17.80 19.06 32.70
CA GLU A 558 18.60 19.52 31.56
C GLU A 558 19.54 18.43 31.04
N LEU A 559 20.15 17.66 31.94
CA LEU A 559 20.95 16.49 31.57
C LEU A 559 20.09 15.42 30.87
N SER A 560 18.83 15.26 31.26
CA SER A 560 17.90 14.30 30.64
C SER A 560 17.52 14.73 29.22
N LYS A 561 17.26 16.03 28.99
CA LYS A 561 17.01 16.60 27.66
C LYS A 561 18.21 16.46 26.74
N THR A 562 19.39 16.87 27.23
CA THR A 562 20.65 16.78 26.49
C THR A 562 20.97 15.32 26.13
N LEU A 563 20.66 14.38 27.03
CA LEU A 563 20.81 12.95 26.76
C LEU A 563 19.85 12.46 25.67
N ALA A 564 18.59 12.92 25.66
CA ALA A 564 17.61 12.57 24.63
C ALA A 564 18.07 13.06 23.26
N GLU A 565 18.48 14.32 23.17
CA GLU A 565 19.05 14.91 21.95
C GLU A 565 20.31 14.15 21.48
N PHE A 566 21.24 13.84 22.40
CA PHE A 566 22.46 13.12 22.06
C PHE A 566 22.19 11.69 21.57
N LEU A 567 21.30 10.95 22.23
CA LEU A 567 21.06 9.53 21.92
C LEU A 567 20.08 9.31 20.76
N PHE A 568 19.08 10.17 20.62
CA PHE A 568 17.97 9.97 19.69
C PHE A 568 17.87 11.08 18.64
N GLY A 569 18.70 12.12 18.72
CA GLY A 569 18.75 13.21 17.75
C GLY A 569 17.69 14.30 17.96
N ASP A 570 16.83 14.14 18.97
CA ASP A 570 15.68 15.02 19.20
C ASP A 570 15.40 15.16 20.71
N GLU A 571 15.27 16.40 21.19
CA GLU A 571 14.88 16.70 22.57
C GLU A 571 13.45 16.22 22.88
N ASP A 572 12.55 16.20 21.89
CA ASP A 572 11.16 15.75 22.04
C ASP A 572 11.06 14.22 22.22
N SER A 573 12.20 13.52 22.17
CA SER A 573 12.32 12.11 22.59
C SER A 573 12.38 11.96 24.12
N LEU A 574 12.30 13.06 24.89
CA LEU A 574 12.12 13.03 26.34
C LEU A 574 10.64 12.87 26.72
N ILE A 575 10.28 11.73 27.29
CA ILE A 575 8.99 11.50 27.93
C ILE A 575 9.12 11.89 29.40
N GLN A 576 8.68 13.10 29.75
CA GLN A 576 8.66 13.58 31.12
C GLN A 576 7.32 13.29 31.83
N LEU A 577 7.41 12.81 33.06
CA LEU A 577 6.27 12.54 33.94
C LEU A 577 6.59 13.08 35.34
N ASP A 578 5.75 13.99 35.84
CA ASP A 578 5.83 14.50 37.20
C ASP A 578 5.17 13.52 38.17
N MET A 579 5.96 12.92 39.07
CA MET A 579 5.45 11.94 40.03
C MET A 579 4.58 12.54 41.13
N SER A 580 4.58 13.87 41.31
CA SER A 580 3.65 14.55 42.22
C SER A 580 2.19 14.39 41.79
N GLU A 581 1.92 14.30 40.47
CA GLU A 581 0.59 14.02 39.92
C GLU A 581 0.08 12.59 40.22
N TYR A 582 0.99 11.70 40.63
CA TYR A 582 0.74 10.29 40.85
C TYR A 582 0.88 9.85 42.32
N SER A 583 0.66 10.79 43.25
CA SER A 583 0.75 10.55 44.69
C SER A 583 -0.42 9.74 45.26
N GLU A 584 -1.57 9.74 44.58
CA GLU A 584 -2.79 9.07 45.04
C GLU A 584 -3.06 7.76 44.28
N LYS A 585 -3.61 6.76 44.96
CA LYS A 585 -3.83 5.42 44.39
C LYS A 585 -4.65 5.42 43.08
N HIS A 586 -5.67 6.26 42.96
CA HIS A 586 -6.52 6.30 41.77
C HIS A 586 -5.81 6.93 40.54
N THR A 587 -4.76 7.72 40.78
CA THR A 587 -3.98 8.36 39.72
C THR A 587 -2.96 7.41 39.09
N VAL A 588 -2.50 6.38 39.82
CA VAL A 588 -1.62 5.32 39.32
C VAL A 588 -2.21 4.63 38.09
N SER A 589 -3.53 4.39 38.10
CA SER A 589 -4.23 3.80 36.95
C SER A 589 -4.14 4.65 35.69
N ARG A 590 -4.00 5.98 35.80
CA ARG A 590 -3.82 6.85 34.62
C ARG A 590 -2.45 6.66 33.96
N LEU A 591 -1.43 6.25 34.73
CA LEU A 591 -0.06 6.08 34.23
C LEU A 591 0.07 4.83 33.34
N PHE A 592 -0.51 3.71 33.77
CA PHE A 592 -0.36 2.40 33.14
C PHE A 592 -1.64 1.88 32.44
N GLY A 593 -2.79 2.49 32.70
CA GLY A 593 -4.10 2.10 32.22
C GLY A 593 -5.03 1.65 33.35
N SER A 594 -6.31 2.00 33.26
CA SER A 594 -7.34 1.55 34.21
C SER A 594 -7.70 0.08 33.99
N PRO A 595 -7.87 -0.75 35.04
CA PRO A 595 -8.31 -2.14 34.88
C PRO A 595 -9.76 -2.26 34.37
N PRO A 596 -10.17 -3.43 33.82
CA PRO A 596 -11.53 -3.64 33.32
C PRO A 596 -12.60 -3.27 34.34
N GLY A 597 -13.54 -2.40 33.95
CA GLY A 597 -14.66 -1.96 34.79
C GLY A 597 -14.49 -0.60 35.49
N PHE A 598 -13.38 0.10 35.27
CA PHE A 598 -13.16 1.47 35.76
C PHE A 598 -13.27 2.53 34.64
N VAL A 599 -13.65 3.76 34.98
CA VAL A 599 -13.69 4.89 34.03
C VAL A 599 -12.29 5.12 33.44
N GLY A 600 -12.20 5.24 32.12
CA GLY A 600 -10.92 5.34 31.40
C GLY A 600 -10.29 3.99 31.01
N TYR A 601 -10.99 2.87 31.14
CA TYR A 601 -10.51 1.55 30.63
C TYR A 601 -10.21 1.55 29.13
N GLU A 602 -10.96 2.33 28.34
CA GLU A 602 -10.75 2.45 26.90
C GLU A 602 -9.57 3.36 26.53
N GLU A 603 -9.07 4.17 27.47
CA GLU A 603 -7.89 5.02 27.29
C GLU A 603 -6.63 4.27 27.78
N GLY A 604 -5.64 4.09 26.90
CA GLY A 604 -4.36 3.52 27.30
C GLY A 604 -3.64 4.39 28.33
N GLY A 605 -2.76 3.80 29.13
CA GLY A 605 -1.98 4.54 30.13
C GLY A 605 -1.09 5.62 29.50
N GLN A 606 -0.93 6.75 30.20
CA GLN A 606 -0.12 7.87 29.69
C GLN A 606 1.32 7.48 29.38
N LEU A 607 1.95 6.66 30.21
CA LEU A 607 3.32 6.18 29.95
C LEU A 607 3.33 5.14 28.84
N THR A 608 2.44 4.14 28.93
CA THR A 608 2.39 3.02 27.99
C THR A 608 2.10 3.48 26.57
N GLU A 609 1.22 4.46 26.37
CA GLU A 609 0.92 5.03 25.05
C GLU A 609 2.09 5.86 24.51
N LYS A 610 2.71 6.71 25.33
CA LYS A 610 3.84 7.53 24.91
C LYS A 610 5.05 6.68 24.52
N VAL A 611 5.37 5.65 25.31
CA VAL A 611 6.48 4.72 25.01
C VAL A 611 6.15 3.83 23.82
N ARG A 612 4.90 3.37 23.65
CA ARG A 612 4.52 2.62 22.44
C ARG A 612 4.70 3.44 21.16
N ARG A 613 4.39 4.74 21.21
CA ARG A 613 4.57 5.66 20.07
C ARG A 613 6.03 6.08 19.87
N LYS A 614 6.80 6.21 20.96
CA LYS A 614 8.22 6.59 20.95
C LYS A 614 9.05 5.60 21.79
N PRO A 615 9.31 4.38 21.29
CA PRO A 615 10.03 3.35 22.04
C PRO A 615 11.52 3.68 22.24
N PHE A 616 12.07 4.57 21.41
CA PHE A 616 13.41 5.14 21.54
C PHE A 616 13.30 6.51 22.21
N SER A 617 13.30 6.51 23.53
CA SER A 617 13.07 7.72 24.30
C SER A 617 13.83 7.69 25.62
N VAL A 618 14.04 8.87 26.19
CA VAL A 618 14.42 9.01 27.59
C VAL A 618 13.12 9.16 28.38
N VAL A 619 12.86 8.28 29.34
CA VAL A 619 11.69 8.37 30.21
C VAL A 619 12.14 8.94 31.54
N LEU A 620 11.69 10.15 31.85
CA LEU A 620 12.01 10.89 33.07
C LEU A 620 10.84 10.85 34.05
N PHE A 621 11.04 10.14 35.16
CA PHE A 621 10.17 10.16 36.34
C PHE A 621 10.68 11.22 37.31
N ASP A 622 10.10 12.42 37.27
CA ASP A 622 10.54 13.56 38.08
C ASP A 622 9.98 13.46 39.51
N GLU A 623 10.80 13.75 40.52
CA GLU A 623 10.43 13.73 41.96
C GLU A 623 9.86 12.38 42.43
N VAL A 624 10.56 11.28 42.14
CA VAL A 624 10.06 9.92 42.39
C VAL A 624 9.70 9.65 43.86
N GLU A 625 10.25 10.39 44.81
CA GLU A 625 9.87 10.32 46.23
C GLU A 625 8.43 10.75 46.53
N LYS A 626 7.77 11.47 45.60
CA LYS A 626 6.38 11.92 45.72
C LYS A 626 5.36 10.92 45.17
N ALA A 627 5.81 9.92 44.42
CA ALA A 627 4.97 8.88 43.83
C ALA A 627 4.28 8.00 44.88
N HIS A 628 3.10 7.49 44.53
CA HIS A 628 2.47 6.42 45.30
C HIS A 628 3.33 5.12 45.25
N PRO A 629 3.46 4.38 46.37
CA PRO A 629 4.29 3.16 46.44
C PRO A 629 3.99 2.09 45.37
N ASP A 630 2.72 1.95 44.96
CA ASP A 630 2.30 0.97 43.95
C ASP A 630 3.00 1.17 42.58
N ILE A 631 3.46 2.39 42.27
CA ILE A 631 4.16 2.69 41.01
C ILE A 631 5.51 1.96 40.93
N PHE A 632 6.18 1.79 42.07
CA PHE A 632 7.50 1.14 42.10
C PHE A 632 7.43 -0.33 41.70
N ASN A 633 6.32 -1.03 41.91
CA ASN A 633 6.16 -2.41 41.46
C ASN A 633 6.17 -2.51 39.92
N SER A 634 5.43 -1.62 39.26
CA SER A 634 5.43 -1.54 37.80
C SER A 634 6.77 -1.03 37.25
N LEU A 635 7.42 -0.09 37.94
CA LEU A 635 8.77 0.37 37.57
C LEU A 635 9.79 -0.75 37.69
N LEU A 636 9.73 -1.58 38.74
CA LEU A 636 10.61 -2.75 38.89
C LEU A 636 10.44 -3.71 37.71
N GLN A 637 9.20 -3.98 37.29
CA GLN A 637 8.94 -4.79 36.10
C GLN A 637 9.59 -4.20 34.84
N ILE A 638 9.48 -2.88 34.64
CA ILE A 638 10.14 -2.18 33.52
C ILE A 638 11.66 -2.32 33.61
N LEU A 639 12.24 -2.17 34.81
CA LEU A 639 13.68 -2.21 35.02
C LEU A 639 14.27 -3.63 34.87
N GLU A 640 13.51 -4.67 35.21
CA GLU A 640 13.94 -6.06 35.14
C GLU A 640 13.70 -6.72 33.77
N ASP A 641 12.48 -6.57 33.24
CA ASP A 641 12.02 -7.26 32.03
C ASP A 641 11.97 -6.36 30.80
N GLY A 642 12.18 -5.05 30.97
CA GLY A 642 12.11 -4.06 29.88
C GLY A 642 10.76 -4.07 29.19
N ARG A 643 9.70 -4.51 29.87
CA ARG A 643 8.36 -4.65 29.31
C ARG A 643 7.32 -4.35 30.38
N LEU A 644 6.20 -3.80 29.96
CA LEU A 644 5.04 -3.61 30.80
C LEU A 644 3.79 -4.02 30.03
N THR A 645 2.92 -4.80 30.66
CA THR A 645 1.60 -5.10 30.10
C THR A 645 0.62 -4.04 30.60
N ASP A 646 -0.02 -3.32 29.68
CA ASP A 646 -1.05 -2.36 30.04
C ASP A 646 -2.35 -3.06 30.49
N ALA A 647 -3.31 -2.28 30.97
CA ALA A 647 -4.57 -2.82 31.45
C ALA A 647 -5.46 -3.44 30.36
N GLN A 648 -5.15 -3.22 29.08
CA GLN A 648 -5.82 -3.85 27.92
C GLN A 648 -5.13 -5.15 27.51
N GLY A 649 -4.05 -5.56 28.18
CA GLY A 649 -3.29 -6.76 27.86
C GLY A 649 -2.22 -6.56 26.78
N ARG A 650 -1.98 -5.31 26.34
CA ARG A 650 -0.97 -4.98 25.33
C ARG A 650 0.39 -4.88 26.01
N VAL A 651 1.39 -5.54 25.44
CA VAL A 651 2.76 -5.50 25.96
C VAL A 651 3.51 -4.34 25.32
N VAL A 652 3.95 -3.39 26.15
CA VAL A 652 4.79 -2.25 25.73
C VAL A 652 6.25 -2.58 26.01
N ASP A 653 7.11 -2.36 25.01
CA ASP A 653 8.55 -2.64 25.10
C ASP A 653 9.33 -1.37 25.50
N PHE A 654 10.12 -1.49 26.57
CA PHE A 654 10.98 -0.45 27.14
C PHE A 654 12.48 -0.73 26.93
N LYS A 655 12.86 -1.80 26.21
CA LYS A 655 14.28 -2.18 26.02
C LYS A 655 15.13 -1.12 25.34
N ASN A 656 14.49 -0.27 24.54
CA ASN A 656 15.10 0.84 23.80
C ASN A 656 15.00 2.19 24.52
N THR A 657 14.38 2.22 25.70
CA THR A 657 14.25 3.43 26.52
C THR A 657 15.42 3.60 27.48
N VAL A 658 15.75 4.84 27.82
CA VAL A 658 16.61 5.15 28.98
C VAL A 658 15.73 5.66 30.10
N ILE A 659 15.68 4.92 31.21
CA ILE A 659 14.86 5.28 32.38
C ILE A 659 15.69 6.18 33.30
N ILE A 660 15.17 7.35 33.62
CA ILE A 660 15.75 8.29 34.57
C ILE A 660 14.70 8.59 35.63
N MET A 661 15.08 8.45 36.90
CA MET A 661 14.29 8.90 38.04
C MET A 661 15.02 10.07 38.69
N THR A 662 14.35 11.18 38.99
CA THR A 662 14.96 12.26 39.77
C THR A 662 14.49 12.19 41.21
N THR A 663 15.34 12.64 42.13
CA THR A 663 14.95 12.84 43.52
C THR A 663 15.60 14.07 44.11
N ASN A 664 14.87 14.78 44.98
CA ASN A 664 15.39 15.89 45.77
C ASN A 664 15.99 15.41 47.10
N LEU A 665 16.07 14.10 47.34
CA LEU A 665 16.79 13.51 48.45
C LEU A 665 18.30 13.70 48.22
N GLY A 666 18.93 14.58 49.01
CA GLY A 666 20.36 14.90 48.93
C GLY A 666 20.80 15.85 50.02
#